data_AF-A0AAW0MTT6-F1
#
_entry.id   AF-A0AAW0MTT6-F1
#
_cell.length_a   1.000
_cell.length_b   1.000
_cell.length_c   1.000
_cell.angle_alpha   90.00
_cell.angle_beta   90.00
_cell.angle_gamma   90.00
#
_symmetry.space_group_name_H-M   'P 1'
#
loop_
_entity.id
_entity.type
_entity.pdbx_description
1 polymer ?
#
loop_
_entity_poly.entity_id
_entity_poly.type
_entity_poly.pdbx_seq_one_letter_code
_entity_poly.pdbx_strand_id
1 'polypeptide(L)'
;MSSSPLSKKRRLSGTETKTGSHCSSSNSVRTDLSHTPANGMAKNGNDAEIDEGLYSRQLYVLGHEAMKRMQNSNVLISGMRGLGVEIAKNVILGGVRSVTVHDEGAAEWKDLSSQFYLREEDLGKNRAEVSQPRLAELNNYVPVSSHTGALTEDFLTRFQVVVLTDSSLDEQQRLGDFCHDKGIKFIVADTRGLFGQLFCDFSDEMIVYDTNGEQPLSAMISMITKDSQGVVTCLDEARHGFESGDFVTFTEIQGMTELNGCKPVEIKVLGPYTFGICDTTGFSDYVRGGIVSQVKMPKKISFKSISSSLAEPEFMMTDFAKFERPGQLHIGYQALHAFQKKHSRPPVSWSQADGEELLTLAKEINSAQTGSAKIEALDETLIKKLSYVSAGDLAPVNAFIGGLAAQEVMKACTGKFMPVMQWLYFDALECLSEDGAVLTEEECAPKNCRYDGQIAVFGTKMQDTLAKQRYFLVGAGAIGCELLKNFAMIGLACGEGEVIVTDMDTIEKSNLNRQFLFRPADVTKMKSDTAAAAVKQMNPFIKITGHQNRVGPDTERVYDDDFFESLDGVANALDNVDARMYMDRRCVYYRKPLLESGTLGTKGNVQVVIPFLTESYSSSQDPPEKSIPICTLKNFPNAIEHTLQWARDEFEGLFKQPSENAMQYLTDPKFMERTLKLPGAQPVEVLEAVHKTLITDRPHSWVDCVAWARNHWQCQYSNNIQQLLHNFPPNQLTSSGAPFWSGPKRCPHPLEFSTSNDLHMDYVMAAANLHAQIYGIQGSTDRAGVVKILQDVKVPVFTPRSGVKIHVSDQELQNSNASVDDSRFEELKAQLPTAETFKIKLSPIDFEKDDDTNFHMDFIVAASNLRAENYDIPPADRHKSKLIAGKIIPAIATTTAAVVGLVCLELLKIVQGHKKLETYKNGFMNLALPFFGFSEPIAAPKHKYYEIEWSLWDRFEVTGVQPNGEEMTLQQFLDYFKNEHKLEITMLSQGVSMLYSFFMPAAKLKERLALPMTEIVTKVSKKRLGKHVKALVFELCCNDLTDEDVEVPYVRYTIR
;
A
#
# COMPACT_ATOMS: atom_id res chain seq x y z
N MET A 1 33.05 -8.02 26.04
CA MET A 1 33.64 -7.90 27.39
C MET A 1 34.11 -6.46 27.60
N SER A 2 33.48 -5.78 28.55
CA SER A 2 33.90 -4.65 29.42
C SER A 2 32.60 -3.94 29.84
N SER A 3 31.87 -4.35 30.88
CA SER A 3 32.13 -4.09 32.32
C SER A 3 32.69 -2.67 32.54
N SER A 4 32.10 -1.75 33.31
CA SER A 4 31.40 -1.85 34.60
C SER A 4 30.61 -0.52 34.90
N PRO A 5 30.16 -0.16 36.13
CA PRO A 5 28.72 -0.21 36.47
C PRO A 5 28.15 0.96 37.36
N LEU A 6 26.86 0.85 37.69
CA LEU A 6 26.17 1.15 38.97
C LEU A 6 26.10 2.57 39.61
N SER A 7 24.82 2.99 39.75
CA SER A 7 24.11 3.34 41.01
C SER A 7 23.96 4.81 41.45
N LYS A 8 22.69 5.22 41.69
CA LYS A 8 22.16 5.51 43.04
C LYS A 8 20.63 5.67 43.08
N LYS A 9 20.03 4.92 44.01
CA LYS A 9 18.64 4.99 44.50
C LYS A 9 18.43 6.18 45.47
N ARG A 10 17.21 6.71 45.54
CA ARG A 10 16.53 7.23 46.77
C ARG A 10 15.01 7.24 46.49
N ARG A 11 14.21 6.26 46.96
CA ARG A 11 13.51 6.06 48.25
C ARG A 11 12.35 7.05 48.55
N LEU A 12 11.17 6.44 48.71
CA LEU A 12 9.86 6.93 49.14
C LEU A 12 9.78 7.29 50.64
N SER A 13 8.91 8.25 50.96
CA SER A 13 8.06 8.41 52.18
C SER A 13 7.39 9.80 52.08
N GLY A 14 6.15 10.10 52.46
CA GLY A 14 5.11 9.45 53.24
C GLY A 14 3.95 10.47 53.40
N THR A 15 2.82 9.96 53.87
CA THR A 15 1.50 10.57 54.14
C THR A 15 1.45 11.78 55.10
N GLU A 16 0.50 12.71 54.93
CA GLU A 16 -0.62 12.98 55.87
C GLU A 16 -1.54 14.18 55.50
N THR A 17 -2.67 14.22 56.20
CA THR A 17 -4.01 14.77 55.95
C THR A 17 -4.34 16.21 56.41
N LYS A 18 -5.49 16.72 55.90
CA LYS A 18 -6.45 17.73 56.47
C LYS A 18 -5.94 19.20 56.45
N THR A 19 -6.71 20.24 56.12
CA THR A 19 -8.06 20.69 56.54
C THR A 19 -8.62 21.75 55.56
N GLY A 20 -9.96 21.86 55.42
CA GLY A 20 -10.63 22.82 54.54
C GLY A 20 -10.89 24.23 55.12
N SER A 21 -11.41 25.13 54.28
CA SER A 21 -12.46 26.12 54.61
C SER A 21 -12.77 27.02 53.41
N HIS A 22 -14.06 27.32 53.24
CA HIS A 22 -14.68 28.31 52.36
C HIS A 22 -14.13 29.73 52.51
N CYS A 23 -14.11 30.52 51.43
CA CYS A 23 -15.00 31.68 51.23
C CYS A 23 -14.65 32.51 49.98
N SER A 24 -15.67 33.23 49.52
CA SER A 24 -15.89 33.87 48.22
C SER A 24 -15.32 35.28 48.02
N SER A 25 -15.27 35.65 46.73
CA SER A 25 -15.67 36.95 46.13
C SER A 25 -14.61 37.99 45.71
N SER A 26 -14.90 38.54 44.52
CA SER A 26 -14.58 39.87 43.96
C SER A 26 -13.29 40.11 43.16
N ASN A 27 -13.48 40.15 41.84
CA ASN A 27 -12.98 41.11 40.85
C ASN A 27 -11.79 42.02 41.21
N SER A 28 -10.70 41.87 40.46
CA SER A 28 -10.06 43.02 39.81
C SER A 28 -9.21 42.60 38.61
N VAL A 29 -9.57 43.14 37.46
CA VAL A 29 -8.88 43.08 36.16
C VAL A 29 -7.44 43.59 36.29
N ARG A 30 -6.46 42.80 35.85
CA ARG A 30 -5.20 43.28 35.27
C ARG A 30 -4.71 42.28 34.22
N THR A 31 -4.64 42.79 33.00
CA THR A 31 -4.07 42.22 31.79
C THR A 31 -2.58 41.98 31.94
N ASP A 32 -2.12 40.75 31.73
CA ASP A 32 -0.75 40.45 31.31
C ASP A 32 -0.80 39.35 30.24
N LEU A 33 -0.30 39.71 29.06
CA LEU A 33 -0.14 38.87 27.88
C LEU A 33 1.08 37.95 28.08
N SER A 34 0.85 36.66 28.28
CA SER A 34 1.89 35.63 28.14
C SER A 34 1.43 34.58 27.12
N HIS A 35 1.93 34.69 25.89
CA HIS A 35 1.79 33.66 24.86
C HIS A 35 2.48 32.37 25.32
N THR A 36 1.68 31.33 25.53
CA THR A 36 2.13 29.94 25.65
C THR A 36 1.63 29.22 24.39
N PRO A 37 2.43 28.39 23.70
CA PRO A 37 1.98 27.66 22.52
C PRO A 37 0.91 26.64 22.94
N ALA A 38 -0.24 26.65 22.27
CA ALA A 38 -1.34 25.75 22.55
C ALA A 38 -0.97 24.33 22.07
N ASN A 39 -0.71 23.42 23.02
CA ASN A 39 -0.94 22.00 22.81
C ASN A 39 -2.46 21.79 22.68
N GLY A 40 -2.90 21.36 21.50
CA GLY A 40 -4.30 21.09 21.20
C GLY A 40 -4.85 19.91 22.01
N MET A 41 -5.51 20.20 23.13
CA MET A 41 -6.57 19.34 23.65
C MET A 41 -7.89 19.80 23.02
N ALA A 42 -8.59 18.87 22.37
CA ALA A 42 -9.85 19.10 21.68
C ALA A 42 -10.88 19.81 22.60
N LYS A 43 -11.39 20.95 22.15
CA LYS A 43 -12.58 21.58 22.74
C LYS A 43 -13.82 20.84 22.23
N ASN A 44 -14.68 20.44 23.16
CA ASN A 44 -16.05 20.02 22.87
C ASN A 44 -16.84 21.18 22.22
N GLY A 45 -17.29 21.00 20.98
CA GLY A 45 -18.32 21.84 20.34
C GLY A 45 -18.13 22.14 18.85
N ASN A 46 -18.89 21.42 18.02
CA ASN A 46 -19.49 21.83 16.73
C ASN A 46 -18.69 21.97 15.42
N ASP A 47 -17.42 21.58 15.34
CA ASP A 47 -16.83 21.05 14.09
C ASP A 47 -15.58 20.27 14.52
N ALA A 48 -15.66 18.93 14.54
CA ALA A 48 -14.50 18.13 14.88
C ALA A 48 -13.51 18.18 13.70
N GLU A 49 -12.45 18.96 13.85
CA GLU A 49 -11.36 19.03 12.87
C GLU A 49 -10.76 17.62 12.69
N ILE A 50 -10.68 17.14 11.44
CA ILE A 50 -10.17 15.79 11.15
C ILE A 50 -8.66 15.77 11.44
N ASP A 51 -8.21 14.83 12.27
CA ASP A 51 -6.78 14.63 12.55
C ASP A 51 -6.08 14.01 11.33
N GLU A 52 -5.57 14.85 10.42
CA GLU A 52 -4.85 14.40 9.22
C GLU A 52 -3.59 13.59 9.56
N GLY A 53 -2.99 13.78 10.74
CA GLY A 53 -1.83 13.01 11.17
C GLY A 53 -2.16 11.54 11.47
N LEU A 54 -3.38 11.25 11.95
CA LEU A 54 -3.87 9.89 12.16
C LEU A 54 -4.48 9.31 10.87
N TYR A 55 -5.37 10.06 10.22
CA TYR A 55 -6.19 9.59 9.10
C TYR A 55 -5.55 9.80 7.72
N SER A 56 -4.30 10.28 7.63
CA SER A 56 -3.62 10.64 6.37
C SER A 56 -3.89 9.68 5.22
N ARG A 57 -3.61 8.39 5.39
CA ARG A 57 -3.71 7.39 4.31
C ARG A 57 -5.15 7.04 3.93
N GLN A 58 -6.06 7.11 4.90
CA GLN A 58 -7.49 6.88 4.70
C GLN A 58 -8.17 8.08 4.03
N LEU A 59 -7.72 9.30 4.31
CA LEU A 59 -8.24 10.52 3.66
C LEU A 59 -8.02 10.49 2.14
N TYR A 60 -6.91 9.93 1.66
CA TYR A 60 -6.68 9.74 0.22
C TYR A 60 -7.58 8.66 -0.42
N VAL A 61 -8.29 7.87 0.38
CA VAL A 61 -9.28 6.88 -0.10
C VAL A 61 -10.69 7.47 -0.06
N LEU A 62 -11.09 8.04 1.08
CA LEU A 62 -12.46 8.49 1.33
C LEU A 62 -12.70 9.96 0.97
N GLY A 63 -11.72 10.83 1.26
CA GLY A 63 -11.83 12.29 1.23
C GLY A 63 -12.44 12.88 2.51
N HIS A 64 -12.15 14.15 2.78
CA HIS A 64 -12.61 14.86 3.98
C HIS A 64 -14.13 14.88 4.13
N GLU A 65 -14.87 15.09 3.04
CA GLU A 65 -16.34 15.19 3.08
C GLU A 65 -17.02 13.86 3.46
N ALA A 66 -16.46 12.72 3.03
CA ALA A 66 -16.93 11.41 3.47
C ALA A 66 -16.59 11.21 4.96
N MET A 67 -15.38 11.60 5.37
CA MET A 67 -14.92 11.44 6.76
C MET A 67 -15.75 12.27 7.76
N LYS A 68 -16.12 13.50 7.40
CA LYS A 68 -17.05 14.34 8.20
C LYS A 68 -18.42 13.68 8.41
N ARG A 69 -18.95 12.98 7.39
CA ARG A 69 -20.21 12.25 7.51
C ARG A 69 -20.06 11.04 8.44
N MET A 70 -18.96 10.30 8.33
CA MET A 70 -18.65 9.19 9.25
C MET A 70 -18.60 9.64 10.71
N GLN A 71 -17.94 10.76 11.01
CA GLN A 71 -17.83 11.32 12.36
C GLN A 71 -19.18 11.77 12.96
N ASN A 72 -20.25 11.78 12.16
CA ASN A 72 -21.62 12.07 12.61
C ASN A 72 -22.51 10.82 12.70
N SER A 73 -22.01 9.64 12.34
CA SER A 73 -22.77 8.38 12.32
C SER A 73 -22.47 7.48 13.53
N ASN A 74 -23.51 7.11 14.28
CA ASN A 74 -23.45 6.09 15.32
C ASN A 74 -23.73 4.71 14.71
N VAL A 75 -22.90 3.72 15.05
CA VAL A 75 -22.98 2.36 14.51
C VAL A 75 -23.26 1.35 15.64
N LEU A 76 -24.23 0.47 15.43
CA LEU A 76 -24.46 -0.71 16.28
C LEU A 76 -23.91 -1.95 15.57
N ILE A 77 -23.17 -2.79 16.30
CA ILE A 77 -22.68 -4.09 15.83
C ILE A 77 -23.13 -5.15 16.83
N SER A 78 -24.05 -6.01 16.40
CA SER A 78 -24.62 -7.10 17.19
C SER A 78 -23.99 -8.44 16.84
N GLY A 79 -23.64 -9.20 17.88
CA GLY A 79 -22.84 -10.41 17.81
C GLY A 79 -21.35 -10.06 17.88
N MET A 80 -20.63 -10.59 18.88
CA MET A 80 -19.23 -10.24 19.18
C MET A 80 -18.30 -11.47 19.20
N ARG A 81 -18.60 -12.43 18.32
CA ARG A 81 -17.66 -13.47 17.87
C ARG A 81 -16.61 -12.88 16.92
N GLY A 82 -15.82 -13.72 16.25
CA GLY A 82 -14.76 -13.29 15.33
C GLY A 82 -15.19 -12.31 14.26
N LEU A 83 -16.30 -12.58 13.57
CA LEU A 83 -16.81 -11.70 12.53
C LEU A 83 -17.18 -10.32 13.08
N GLY A 84 -17.94 -10.29 14.17
CA GLY A 84 -18.37 -9.04 14.82
C GLY A 84 -17.21 -8.18 15.31
N VAL A 85 -16.19 -8.80 15.94
CA VAL A 85 -15.01 -8.05 16.42
C VAL A 85 -14.14 -7.54 15.26
N GLU A 86 -14.07 -8.28 14.15
CA GLU A 86 -13.36 -7.84 12.95
C GLU A 86 -14.04 -6.62 12.31
N ILE A 87 -15.38 -6.65 12.19
CA ILE A 87 -16.16 -5.51 11.70
C ILE A 87 -15.95 -4.31 12.64
N ALA A 88 -16.09 -4.52 13.95
CA ALA A 88 -15.93 -3.46 14.95
C ALA A 88 -14.55 -2.81 14.89
N LYS A 89 -13.46 -3.61 14.82
CA LYS A 89 -12.10 -3.11 14.66
C LYS A 89 -12.01 -2.15 13.48
N ASN A 90 -12.46 -2.58 12.30
CA ASN A 90 -12.32 -1.80 11.08
C ASN A 90 -13.19 -0.53 11.09
N VAL A 91 -14.40 -0.59 11.65
CA VAL A 91 -15.28 0.59 11.79
C VAL A 91 -14.73 1.62 12.79
N ILE A 92 -14.17 1.16 13.92
CA ILE A 92 -13.55 2.03 14.94
C ILE A 92 -12.31 2.72 14.38
N LEU A 93 -11.42 1.96 13.71
CA LEU A 93 -10.26 2.52 13.01
C LEU A 93 -10.69 3.50 11.92
N GLY A 94 -11.81 3.20 11.26
CA GLY A 94 -12.45 4.06 10.27
C GLY A 94 -12.83 5.45 10.80
N GLY A 95 -13.14 5.62 12.09
CA GLY A 95 -13.42 6.93 12.67
C GLY A 95 -14.88 7.38 12.58
N VAL A 96 -15.81 6.52 12.94
CA VAL A 96 -17.24 6.89 13.09
C VAL A 96 -17.50 7.70 14.37
N ARG A 97 -18.71 8.25 14.55
CA ARG A 97 -19.06 9.02 15.76
C ARG A 97 -18.95 8.22 17.04
N SER A 98 -19.51 7.01 17.02
CA SER A 98 -19.47 6.07 18.13
C SER A 98 -19.78 4.66 17.64
N VAL A 99 -19.29 3.66 18.37
CA VAL A 99 -19.64 2.26 18.14
C VAL A 99 -20.27 1.68 19.40
N THR A 100 -21.44 1.06 19.25
CA THR A 100 -22.01 0.20 20.29
C THR A 100 -21.85 -1.25 19.88
N VAL A 101 -21.21 -2.05 20.72
CA VAL A 101 -21.09 -3.49 20.55
C VAL A 101 -22.15 -4.19 21.39
N HIS A 102 -22.85 -5.16 20.80
CA HIS A 102 -23.92 -5.90 21.46
C HIS A 102 -23.67 -7.40 21.38
N ASP A 103 -23.87 -8.12 22.47
CA ASP A 103 -23.90 -9.58 22.51
C ASP A 103 -24.59 -10.04 23.80
N GLU A 104 -25.47 -11.03 23.73
CA GLU A 104 -26.09 -11.65 24.92
C GLU A 104 -25.30 -12.89 25.40
N GLY A 105 -24.47 -13.47 24.53
CA GLY A 105 -23.76 -14.72 24.80
C GLY A 105 -22.48 -14.55 25.62
N ALA A 106 -22.12 -15.64 26.30
CA ALA A 106 -20.85 -15.78 26.99
C ALA A 106 -19.74 -16.22 26.03
N ALA A 107 -18.49 -15.91 26.37
CA ALA A 107 -17.31 -16.39 25.67
C ALA A 107 -17.14 -17.89 25.86
N GLU A 108 -17.08 -18.63 24.75
CA GLU A 108 -16.86 -20.08 24.68
C GLU A 108 -15.52 -20.41 24.01
N TRP A 109 -15.04 -21.65 24.17
CA TRP A 109 -13.78 -22.12 23.58
C TRP A 109 -13.69 -21.89 22.07
N LYS A 110 -14.76 -22.20 21.34
CA LYS A 110 -14.83 -22.02 19.88
C LYS A 110 -14.68 -20.57 19.45
N ASP A 111 -15.08 -19.61 20.28
CA ASP A 111 -15.02 -18.18 19.92
C ASP A 111 -13.56 -17.71 19.82
N LEU A 112 -12.63 -18.32 20.57
CA LEU A 112 -11.20 -17.98 20.52
C LEU A 112 -10.51 -18.40 19.21
N SER A 113 -11.18 -19.17 18.34
CA SER A 113 -10.64 -19.58 17.04
C SER A 113 -10.49 -18.41 16.07
N SER A 114 -11.16 -17.29 16.33
CA SER A 114 -11.10 -16.11 15.48
C SER A 114 -11.25 -14.78 16.23
N GLN A 115 -11.77 -14.77 17.46
CA GLN A 115 -11.95 -13.57 18.27
C GLN A 115 -10.63 -13.19 18.99
N PHE A 116 -9.85 -12.33 18.36
CA PHE A 116 -8.48 -11.94 18.78
C PHE A 116 -8.39 -11.04 20.03
N TYR A 117 -9.51 -10.65 20.63
CA TYR A 117 -9.61 -9.90 21.88
C TYR A 117 -10.14 -10.70 23.06
N LEU A 118 -10.77 -11.85 22.84
CA LEU A 118 -11.00 -12.81 23.93
C LEU A 118 -9.66 -13.41 24.39
N ARG A 119 -9.58 -13.66 25.69
CA ARG A 119 -8.50 -14.42 26.32
C ARG A 119 -9.10 -15.66 26.98
N GLU A 120 -8.28 -16.67 27.25
CA GLU A 120 -8.76 -17.87 27.94
C GLU A 120 -9.32 -17.55 29.34
N GLU A 121 -8.82 -16.51 29.99
CA GLU A 121 -9.34 -15.99 31.27
C GLU A 121 -10.70 -15.28 31.17
N ASP A 122 -11.22 -15.07 29.96
CA ASP A 122 -12.53 -14.44 29.70
C ASP A 122 -13.65 -15.45 29.46
N LEU A 123 -13.34 -16.75 29.39
CA LEU A 123 -14.34 -17.80 29.21
C LEU A 123 -15.45 -17.70 30.28
N GLY A 124 -16.69 -17.74 29.81
CA GLY A 124 -17.90 -17.59 30.64
C GLY A 124 -18.33 -16.14 30.92
N LYS A 125 -17.53 -15.11 30.58
CA LYS A 125 -17.94 -13.70 30.65
C LYS A 125 -18.67 -13.28 29.37
N ASN A 126 -19.46 -12.22 29.42
CA ASN A 126 -20.14 -11.69 28.24
C ASN A 126 -19.13 -11.14 27.21
N ARG A 127 -19.28 -11.53 25.93
CA ARG A 127 -18.34 -11.18 24.86
C ARG A 127 -18.26 -9.68 24.57
N ALA A 128 -19.37 -8.96 24.62
CA ALA A 128 -19.39 -7.51 24.35
C ALA A 128 -18.68 -6.73 25.46
N GLU A 129 -18.93 -7.06 26.72
CA GLU A 129 -18.32 -6.38 27.87
C GLU A 129 -16.79 -6.56 27.92
N VAL A 130 -16.28 -7.77 27.70
CA VAL A 130 -14.83 -8.03 27.74
C VAL A 130 -14.08 -7.45 26.54
N SER A 131 -14.75 -7.33 25.38
CA SER A 131 -14.14 -6.81 24.16
C SER A 131 -14.12 -5.28 24.11
N GLN A 132 -15.11 -4.63 24.73
CA GLN A 132 -15.27 -3.17 24.74
C GLN A 132 -13.98 -2.40 25.10
N PRO A 133 -13.25 -2.70 26.19
CA PRO A 133 -12.07 -1.91 26.54
C PRO A 133 -10.96 -2.02 25.50
N ARG A 134 -10.75 -3.21 24.92
CA ARG A 134 -9.72 -3.45 23.90
C ARG A 134 -10.06 -2.78 22.57
N LEU A 135 -11.34 -2.75 22.21
CA LEU A 135 -11.85 -2.03 21.04
C LEU A 135 -11.71 -0.52 21.22
N ALA A 136 -11.99 0.01 22.41
CA ALA A 136 -11.87 1.45 22.71
C ALA A 136 -10.43 1.97 22.58
N GLU A 137 -9.42 1.13 22.79
CA GLU A 137 -8.00 1.50 22.63
C GLU A 137 -7.56 1.71 21.17
N LEU A 138 -8.33 1.22 20.20
CA LEU A 138 -7.97 1.32 18.78
C LEU A 138 -7.99 2.76 18.29
N ASN A 139 -8.94 3.56 18.77
CA ASN A 139 -9.11 4.92 18.31
C ASN A 139 -9.73 5.81 19.40
N ASN A 140 -8.92 6.71 19.96
CA ASN A 140 -9.33 7.63 21.03
C ASN A 140 -10.43 8.62 20.60
N TYR A 141 -10.67 8.79 19.30
CA TYR A 141 -11.75 9.65 18.79
C TYR A 141 -13.10 8.94 18.74
N VAL A 142 -13.14 7.61 18.85
CA VAL A 142 -14.37 6.81 18.70
C VAL A 142 -14.74 6.19 20.05
N PRO A 143 -15.72 6.73 20.79
CA PRO A 143 -16.23 6.09 21.99
C PRO A 143 -16.87 4.74 21.63
N VAL A 144 -16.52 3.72 22.40
CA VAL A 144 -17.07 2.36 22.30
C VAL A 144 -17.88 2.03 23.56
N SER A 145 -19.11 1.57 23.41
CA SER A 145 -19.96 1.11 24.52
C SER A 145 -20.45 -0.32 24.30
N SER A 146 -20.71 -1.07 25.37
CA SER A 146 -21.32 -2.40 25.30
C SER A 146 -22.82 -2.37 25.65
N HIS A 147 -23.58 -3.29 25.06
CA HIS A 147 -24.96 -3.60 25.41
C HIS A 147 -25.15 -5.12 25.53
N THR A 148 -25.92 -5.58 26.51
CA THR A 148 -26.13 -7.00 26.81
C THR A 148 -27.60 -7.39 26.94
N GLY A 149 -28.52 -6.46 26.67
CA GLY A 149 -29.95 -6.69 26.69
C GLY A 149 -30.53 -6.86 25.29
N ALA A 150 -31.79 -7.31 25.23
CA ALA A 150 -32.48 -7.53 23.97
C ALA A 150 -32.53 -6.28 23.07
N LEU A 151 -32.33 -6.49 21.77
CA LEU A 151 -32.47 -5.45 20.76
C LEU A 151 -33.95 -5.08 20.56
N THR A 152 -34.33 -3.95 21.15
CA THR A 152 -35.64 -3.32 20.99
C THR A 152 -35.64 -2.32 19.84
N GLU A 153 -36.77 -2.16 19.18
CA GLU A 153 -36.95 -1.18 18.09
C GLU A 153 -36.62 0.25 18.54
N ASP A 154 -37.04 0.66 19.74
CA ASP A 154 -36.70 1.97 20.32
C ASP A 154 -35.19 2.16 20.47
N PHE A 155 -34.48 1.13 20.93
CA PHE A 155 -33.02 1.16 21.04
C PHE A 155 -32.34 1.37 19.67
N LEU A 156 -32.86 0.74 18.60
CA LEU A 156 -32.29 0.85 17.26
C LEU A 156 -32.39 2.27 16.68
N THR A 157 -33.40 3.06 17.06
CA THR A 157 -33.58 4.45 16.56
C THR A 157 -32.43 5.40 16.87
N ARG A 158 -31.50 4.99 17.75
CA ARG A 158 -30.33 5.76 18.16
C ARG A 158 -29.18 5.69 17.15
N PHE A 159 -29.24 4.74 16.21
CA PHE A 159 -28.15 4.42 15.28
C PHE A 159 -28.47 4.83 13.85
N GLN A 160 -27.44 5.17 13.10
CA GLN A 160 -27.52 5.41 11.65
C GLN A 160 -27.31 4.12 10.87
N VAL A 161 -26.46 3.23 11.39
CA VAL A 161 -26.15 1.93 10.80
C VAL A 161 -26.27 0.84 11.86
N VAL A 162 -26.95 -0.25 11.53
CA VAL A 162 -27.09 -1.46 12.35
C VAL A 162 -26.52 -2.64 11.59
N VAL A 163 -25.56 -3.32 12.22
CA VAL A 163 -24.95 -4.55 11.71
C VAL A 163 -25.37 -5.71 12.59
N LEU A 164 -25.95 -6.76 12.02
CA LEU A 164 -26.22 -8.02 12.70
C LEU A 164 -25.25 -9.10 12.22
N THR A 165 -24.70 -9.84 13.18
CA THR A 165 -23.92 -11.06 12.96
C THR A 165 -24.41 -12.13 13.92
N ASP A 166 -24.37 -13.40 13.49
CA ASP A 166 -24.74 -14.57 14.31
C ASP A 166 -26.13 -14.43 14.98
N SER A 167 -27.10 -13.92 14.21
CA SER A 167 -28.50 -13.72 14.63
C SER A 167 -29.43 -14.71 13.93
N SER A 168 -30.61 -14.94 14.52
CA SER A 168 -31.62 -15.80 13.88
C SER A 168 -32.30 -15.09 12.71
N LEU A 169 -32.77 -15.84 11.70
CA LEU A 169 -33.49 -15.25 10.56
C LEU A 169 -34.72 -14.44 10.99
N ASP A 170 -35.47 -14.93 11.98
CA ASP A 170 -36.66 -14.24 12.49
C ASP A 170 -36.29 -12.86 13.07
N GLU A 171 -35.15 -12.77 13.76
CA GLU A 171 -34.63 -11.50 14.27
C GLU A 171 -34.10 -10.60 13.15
N GLN A 172 -33.37 -11.17 12.20
CA GLN A 172 -32.88 -10.43 11.02
C GLN A 172 -34.03 -9.79 10.24
N GLN A 173 -35.13 -10.52 10.00
CA GLN A 173 -36.30 -10.00 9.31
C GLN A 173 -37.02 -8.93 10.13
N ARG A 174 -37.29 -9.19 11.41
CA ARG A 174 -37.96 -8.23 12.30
C ARG A 174 -37.20 -6.90 12.38
N LEU A 175 -35.90 -6.95 12.65
CA LEU A 175 -35.08 -5.75 12.82
C LEU A 175 -34.75 -5.10 11.48
N GLY A 176 -34.55 -5.89 10.42
CA GLY A 176 -34.26 -5.41 9.08
C GLY A 176 -35.44 -4.64 8.48
N ASP A 177 -36.65 -5.20 8.52
CA ASP A 177 -37.85 -4.51 8.04
C ASP A 177 -38.13 -3.24 8.86
N PHE A 178 -37.93 -3.26 10.18
CA PHE A 178 -38.02 -2.06 11.00
C PHE A 178 -36.99 -0.99 10.60
N CYS A 179 -35.73 -1.39 10.39
CA CYS A 179 -34.67 -0.46 9.97
C CYS A 179 -34.98 0.16 8.61
N HIS A 180 -35.44 -0.66 7.65
CA HIS A 180 -35.87 -0.23 6.33
C HIS A 180 -36.94 0.87 6.42
N ASP A 181 -38.03 0.61 7.16
CA ASP A 181 -39.15 1.53 7.34
C ASP A 181 -38.75 2.85 8.05
N LYS A 182 -37.70 2.82 8.88
CA LYS A 182 -37.19 3.98 9.61
C LYS A 182 -36.04 4.70 8.90
N GLY A 183 -35.59 4.21 7.75
CA GLY A 183 -34.44 4.78 7.03
C GLY A 183 -33.09 4.52 7.72
N ILE A 184 -33.02 3.55 8.65
CA ILE A 184 -31.79 3.11 9.30
C ILE A 184 -31.09 2.12 8.37
N LYS A 185 -29.79 2.31 8.15
CA LYS A 185 -29.02 1.46 7.25
C LYS A 185 -28.76 0.12 7.92
N PHE A 186 -29.06 -0.97 7.24
CA PHE A 186 -29.05 -2.30 7.81
C PHE A 186 -28.11 -3.23 7.04
N ILE A 187 -27.29 -3.99 7.78
CA ILE A 187 -26.32 -4.95 7.23
C ILE A 187 -26.43 -6.25 8.02
N VAL A 188 -26.45 -7.37 7.32
CA VAL A 188 -26.31 -8.71 7.92
C VAL A 188 -25.06 -9.35 7.37
N ALA A 189 -24.22 -9.92 8.23
CA ALA A 189 -23.07 -10.70 7.82
C ALA A 189 -22.97 -11.96 8.69
N ASP A 190 -22.86 -13.12 8.06
CA ASP A 190 -22.67 -14.40 8.76
C ASP A 190 -21.57 -15.22 8.11
N THR A 191 -20.83 -15.96 8.93
CA THR A 191 -19.79 -16.91 8.50
C THR A 191 -20.06 -18.28 9.12
N ARG A 192 -19.90 -19.32 8.30
CA ARG A 192 -20.19 -20.72 8.66
C ARG A 192 -19.08 -21.60 8.08
N GLY A 193 -18.01 -21.80 8.85
CA GLY A 193 -16.80 -22.48 8.38
C GLY A 193 -16.19 -21.79 7.16
N LEU A 194 -16.17 -22.49 6.02
CA LEU A 194 -15.63 -21.99 4.75
C LEU A 194 -16.61 -21.13 3.93
N PHE A 195 -17.82 -20.89 4.44
CA PHE A 195 -18.85 -20.09 3.79
C PHE A 195 -19.03 -18.74 4.48
N GLY A 196 -19.42 -17.73 3.71
CA GLY A 196 -19.81 -16.42 4.20
C GLY A 196 -20.99 -15.85 3.42
N GLN A 197 -21.82 -15.04 4.08
CA GLN A 197 -22.84 -14.21 3.44
C GLN A 197 -22.75 -12.78 3.94
N LEU A 198 -23.14 -11.83 3.08
CA LEU A 198 -23.29 -10.42 3.39
C LEU A 198 -24.55 -9.89 2.68
N PHE A 199 -25.38 -9.18 3.41
CA PHE A 199 -26.58 -8.52 2.91
C PHE A 199 -26.54 -7.04 3.30
N CYS A 200 -26.93 -6.17 2.37
CA CYS A 200 -27.05 -4.73 2.60
C CYS A 200 -28.44 -4.23 2.23
N ASP A 201 -29.05 -3.47 3.13
CA ASP A 201 -30.28 -2.72 2.92
C ASP A 201 -30.10 -1.28 3.40
N PHE A 202 -29.94 -0.36 2.44
CA PHE A 202 -29.79 1.06 2.71
C PHE A 202 -31.06 1.85 2.42
N SER A 203 -32.22 1.21 2.61
CA SER A 203 -33.57 1.79 2.48
C SER A 203 -33.94 2.19 1.04
N ASP A 204 -35.16 2.73 0.86
CA ASP A 204 -35.69 3.15 -0.45
C ASP A 204 -34.89 4.26 -1.14
N GLU A 205 -34.13 5.05 -0.38
CA GLU A 205 -33.39 6.19 -0.90
C GLU A 205 -32.01 6.31 -0.27
N MET A 206 -30.99 6.01 -1.09
CA MET A 206 -29.60 6.32 -0.80
C MET A 206 -28.98 7.11 -1.95
N ILE A 207 -28.27 8.18 -1.60
CA ILE A 207 -27.48 8.98 -2.55
C ILE A 207 -26.03 8.51 -2.50
N VAL A 208 -25.54 8.00 -3.62
CA VAL A 208 -24.13 7.67 -3.85
C VAL A 208 -23.49 8.85 -4.60
N TYR A 209 -22.57 9.54 -3.96
CA TYR A 209 -21.90 10.74 -4.50
C TYR A 209 -20.74 10.40 -5.44
N ASP A 210 -20.19 9.20 -5.29
CA ASP A 210 -19.10 8.68 -6.12
C ASP A 210 -19.24 7.16 -6.17
N THR A 211 -19.42 6.62 -7.37
CA THR A 211 -19.72 5.20 -7.59
C THR A 211 -18.47 4.34 -7.80
N ASN A 212 -17.28 4.93 -7.98
CA ASN A 212 -16.09 4.14 -8.32
C ASN A 212 -14.83 4.53 -7.55
N GLY A 213 -14.79 5.67 -6.88
CA GLY A 213 -13.65 6.08 -6.07
C GLY A 213 -12.44 6.57 -6.86
N GLU A 214 -12.52 6.56 -8.19
CA GLU A 214 -11.46 7.04 -9.06
C GLU A 214 -11.45 8.57 -9.07
N GLN A 215 -10.25 9.15 -9.15
CA GLN A 215 -10.10 10.59 -9.28
C GLN A 215 -10.76 11.06 -10.60
N PRO A 216 -11.47 12.20 -10.61
CA PRO A 216 -12.05 12.73 -11.83
C PRO A 216 -10.98 12.92 -12.91
N LEU A 217 -11.25 12.39 -14.10
CA LEU A 217 -10.33 12.50 -15.24
C LEU A 217 -10.29 13.93 -15.78
N SER A 218 -9.17 14.31 -16.41
CA SER A 218 -8.99 15.61 -17.02
C SER A 218 -8.16 15.48 -18.30
N ALA A 219 -8.48 16.30 -19.32
CA ALA A 219 -7.76 16.31 -20.59
C ALA A 219 -7.62 17.73 -21.16
N MET A 220 -6.55 17.99 -21.92
CA MET A 220 -6.34 19.24 -22.65
C MET A 220 -7.04 19.21 -24.00
N ILE A 221 -7.65 20.33 -24.36
CA ILE A 221 -8.46 20.47 -25.57
C ILE A 221 -7.60 21.03 -26.71
N SER A 222 -7.73 20.40 -27.87
CA SER A 222 -7.12 20.83 -29.13
C SER A 222 -8.10 21.66 -29.96
N MET A 223 -9.34 21.19 -30.11
CA MET A 223 -10.38 21.83 -30.91
C MET A 223 -11.78 21.57 -30.35
N ILE A 224 -12.69 22.52 -30.55
CA ILE A 224 -14.12 22.34 -30.34
C ILE A 224 -14.87 22.78 -31.60
N THR A 225 -15.70 21.92 -32.16
CA THR A 225 -16.54 22.28 -33.31
C THR A 225 -17.76 23.08 -32.90
N LYS A 226 -18.24 23.93 -33.81
CA LYS A 226 -19.48 24.68 -33.66
C LYS A 226 -20.58 24.02 -34.48
N ASP A 227 -21.28 23.08 -33.84
CA ASP A 227 -22.30 22.23 -34.46
C ASP A 227 -23.42 21.90 -33.44
N SER A 228 -24.54 21.41 -33.95
CA SER A 228 -25.69 20.90 -33.21
C SER A 228 -25.32 19.78 -32.24
N GLN A 229 -24.28 19.00 -32.57
CA GLN A 229 -23.53 18.18 -31.64
C GLN A 229 -22.08 18.66 -31.65
N GLY A 230 -21.73 19.55 -30.71
CA GLY A 230 -20.35 20.01 -30.57
C GLY A 230 -19.42 18.82 -30.35
N VAL A 231 -18.30 18.78 -31.07
CA VAL A 231 -17.28 17.73 -30.94
C VAL A 231 -16.04 18.35 -30.32
N VAL A 232 -15.63 17.79 -29.20
CA VAL A 232 -14.37 18.14 -28.53
C VAL A 232 -13.31 17.15 -28.97
N THR A 233 -12.18 17.68 -29.44
CA THR A 233 -10.98 16.92 -29.77
C THR A 233 -9.90 17.22 -28.74
N CYS A 234 -9.40 16.19 -28.07
CA CYS A 234 -8.30 16.27 -27.10
C CYS A 234 -6.95 16.30 -27.84
N LEU A 235 -5.89 16.71 -27.13
CA LEU A 235 -4.53 16.72 -27.69
C LEU A 235 -4.06 15.30 -28.08
N ASP A 236 -3.44 15.14 -29.25
CA ASP A 236 -3.15 13.86 -29.92
C ASP A 236 -2.34 12.83 -29.09
N GLU A 237 -1.56 13.28 -28.11
CA GLU A 237 -0.69 12.40 -27.30
C GLU A 237 -1.35 11.88 -26.00
N ALA A 238 -2.58 12.33 -25.68
CA ALA A 238 -3.26 11.95 -24.43
C ALA A 238 -4.71 11.53 -24.69
N ARG A 239 -5.01 10.24 -24.45
CA ARG A 239 -6.40 9.74 -24.45
C ARG A 239 -7.18 10.39 -23.31
N HIS A 240 -8.44 10.76 -23.54
CA HIS A 240 -9.26 11.37 -22.50
C HIS A 240 -9.70 10.40 -21.40
N GLY A 241 -9.85 9.11 -21.72
CA GLY A 241 -10.23 8.07 -20.76
C GLY A 241 -11.69 8.11 -20.28
N PHE A 242 -12.47 9.14 -20.62
CA PHE A 242 -13.90 9.18 -20.32
C PHE A 242 -14.72 8.06 -20.99
N GLU A 243 -15.90 7.80 -20.43
CA GLU A 243 -16.91 6.85 -20.92
C GLU A 243 -18.19 7.58 -21.37
N SER A 244 -19.00 6.94 -22.23
CA SER A 244 -20.28 7.55 -22.63
C SER A 244 -21.25 7.57 -21.44
N GLY A 245 -21.89 8.72 -21.21
CA GLY A 245 -22.72 8.96 -20.02
C GLY A 245 -21.96 9.63 -18.86
N ASP A 246 -20.65 9.83 -18.99
CA ASP A 246 -19.91 10.73 -18.09
C ASP A 246 -20.40 12.17 -18.23
N PHE A 247 -20.18 12.97 -17.19
CA PHE A 247 -20.43 14.40 -17.19
C PHE A 247 -19.12 15.17 -17.08
N VAL A 248 -19.01 16.29 -17.80
CA VAL A 248 -17.80 17.13 -17.81
C VAL A 248 -18.12 18.61 -17.65
N THR A 249 -17.13 19.38 -17.20
CA THR A 249 -17.13 20.85 -17.24
C THR A 249 -15.81 21.34 -17.88
N PHE A 250 -15.76 22.62 -18.25
CA PHE A 250 -14.65 23.20 -18.99
C PHE A 250 -14.07 24.43 -18.31
N THR A 251 -12.77 24.65 -18.52
CA THR A 251 -12.05 25.85 -18.09
C THR A 251 -11.05 26.27 -19.16
N GLU A 252 -10.60 27.52 -19.13
CA GLU A 252 -9.52 28.05 -19.98
C GLU A 252 -9.76 28.04 -21.51
N ILE A 253 -11.00 27.81 -21.97
CA ILE A 253 -11.31 27.87 -23.39
C ILE A 253 -11.30 29.34 -23.85
N GLN A 254 -10.49 29.65 -24.87
CA GLN A 254 -10.49 30.97 -25.51
C GLN A 254 -11.35 30.95 -26.77
N GLY A 255 -12.13 32.01 -26.97
CA GLY A 255 -13.09 32.13 -28.07
C GLY A 255 -14.49 31.65 -27.69
N MET A 256 -14.64 30.38 -27.36
CA MET A 256 -15.93 29.75 -26.96
C MET A 256 -16.12 29.77 -25.43
N THR A 257 -16.16 30.98 -24.85
CA THR A 257 -16.11 31.18 -23.39
C THR A 257 -17.37 30.74 -22.64
N GLU A 258 -18.48 30.53 -23.34
CA GLU A 258 -19.76 30.07 -22.79
C GLU A 258 -19.66 28.67 -22.16
N LEU A 259 -18.66 27.88 -22.59
CA LEU A 259 -18.35 26.58 -22.01
C LEU A 259 -17.59 26.68 -20.67
N ASN A 260 -16.86 27.76 -20.41
CA ASN A 260 -16.05 27.88 -19.20
C ASN A 260 -16.95 27.99 -17.95
N GLY A 261 -16.77 27.07 -17.00
CA GLY A 261 -17.58 27.01 -15.78
C GLY A 261 -19.04 26.64 -16.02
N CYS A 262 -19.35 26.00 -17.15
CA CYS A 262 -20.71 25.55 -17.44
C CYS A 262 -21.17 24.47 -16.45
N LYS A 263 -22.49 24.31 -16.33
CA LYS A 263 -23.07 23.16 -15.60
C LYS A 263 -22.60 21.87 -16.26
N PRO A 264 -22.40 20.77 -15.48
CA PRO A 264 -21.93 19.51 -16.03
C PRO A 264 -22.75 19.06 -17.24
N VAL A 265 -22.07 18.74 -18.34
CA VAL A 265 -22.66 18.30 -19.60
C VAL A 265 -22.40 16.82 -19.79
N GLU A 266 -23.44 16.05 -20.09
CA GLU A 266 -23.31 14.64 -20.44
C GLU A 266 -22.57 14.49 -21.78
N ILE A 267 -21.64 13.55 -21.85
CA ILE A 267 -20.82 13.31 -23.05
C ILE A 267 -21.17 12.00 -23.74
N LYS A 268 -20.90 11.96 -25.05
CA LYS A 268 -20.91 10.73 -25.85
C LYS A 268 -19.54 10.51 -26.48
N VAL A 269 -18.86 9.43 -26.11
CA VAL A 269 -17.54 9.11 -26.64
C VAL A 269 -17.65 8.74 -28.12
N LEU A 270 -16.83 9.38 -28.96
CA LEU A 270 -16.77 9.16 -30.41
C LEU A 270 -15.50 8.39 -30.83
N GLY A 271 -14.46 8.44 -30.00
CA GLY A 271 -13.19 7.75 -30.17
C GLY A 271 -12.29 7.95 -28.95
N PRO A 272 -11.02 7.51 -28.99
CA PRO A 272 -10.11 7.66 -27.85
C PRO A 272 -9.64 9.10 -27.58
N TYR A 273 -9.87 10.02 -28.54
CA TYR A 273 -9.44 11.42 -28.47
C TYR A 273 -10.59 12.41 -28.70
N THR A 274 -11.81 11.93 -28.94
CA THR A 274 -12.94 12.77 -29.33
C THR A 274 -14.24 12.33 -28.65
N PHE A 275 -15.04 13.32 -28.25
CA PHE A 275 -16.37 13.09 -27.68
C PHE A 275 -17.33 14.22 -28.07
N GLY A 276 -18.62 13.90 -28.15
CA GLY A 276 -19.70 14.84 -28.39
C GLY A 276 -20.24 15.45 -27.10
N ILE A 277 -20.65 16.71 -27.17
CA ILE A 277 -21.25 17.50 -26.08
C ILE A 277 -22.60 18.09 -26.52
N CYS A 278 -23.09 19.11 -25.80
CA CYS A 278 -24.33 19.82 -26.12
C CYS A 278 -24.26 20.60 -27.46
N ASP A 279 -25.39 21.21 -27.84
CA ASP A 279 -25.46 22.12 -28.99
C ASP A 279 -24.54 23.34 -28.76
N THR A 280 -23.64 23.58 -29.70
CA THR A 280 -22.67 24.68 -29.67
C THR A 280 -22.92 25.72 -30.77
N THR A 281 -23.95 25.55 -31.60
CA THR A 281 -24.24 26.46 -32.74
C THR A 281 -24.43 27.92 -32.31
N GLY A 282 -25.00 28.13 -31.12
CA GLY A 282 -25.22 29.45 -30.53
C GLY A 282 -24.00 30.06 -29.83
N PHE A 283 -22.87 29.36 -29.74
CA PHE A 283 -21.69 29.83 -29.02
C PHE A 283 -20.72 30.59 -29.92
N SER A 284 -19.81 31.31 -29.29
CA SER A 284 -18.68 31.97 -29.95
C SER A 284 -17.71 30.97 -30.58
N ASP A 285 -16.94 31.38 -31.59
CA ASP A 285 -16.02 30.47 -32.29
C ASP A 285 -14.83 30.08 -31.38
N TYR A 286 -14.46 28.80 -31.38
CA TYR A 286 -13.28 28.32 -30.66
C TYR A 286 -12.00 28.92 -31.25
N VAL A 287 -11.10 29.39 -30.39
CA VAL A 287 -9.80 29.94 -30.78
C VAL A 287 -8.66 29.01 -30.41
N ARG A 288 -8.51 28.67 -29.12
CA ARG A 288 -7.45 27.79 -28.60
C ARG A 288 -7.66 27.42 -27.13
N GLY A 289 -6.88 26.44 -26.68
CA GLY A 289 -6.74 26.09 -25.27
C GLY A 289 -7.98 25.40 -24.70
N GLY A 290 -7.98 25.25 -23.40
CA GLY A 290 -9.09 24.64 -22.67
C GLY A 290 -8.71 23.32 -22.01
N ILE A 291 -9.28 23.11 -20.83
CA ILE A 291 -9.19 21.89 -20.05
C ILE A 291 -10.61 21.38 -19.84
N VAL A 292 -10.84 20.11 -20.13
CA VAL A 292 -12.06 19.40 -19.78
C VAL A 292 -11.82 18.58 -18.51
N SER A 293 -12.73 18.64 -17.55
CA SER A 293 -12.67 17.90 -16.30
C SER A 293 -13.96 17.13 -16.05
N GLN A 294 -13.84 15.84 -15.69
CA GLN A 294 -14.97 15.00 -15.33
C GLN A 294 -15.62 15.50 -14.03
N VAL A 295 -16.94 15.38 -13.95
CA VAL A 295 -17.73 15.66 -12.76
C VAL A 295 -18.52 14.42 -12.41
N LYS A 296 -18.30 13.88 -11.20
CA LYS A 296 -19.05 12.73 -10.69
C LYS A 296 -20.43 13.20 -10.24
N MET A 297 -21.48 12.73 -10.91
CA MET A 297 -22.85 13.08 -10.58
C MET A 297 -23.41 12.16 -9.50
N PRO A 298 -24.08 12.69 -8.45
CA PRO A 298 -24.72 11.85 -7.45
C PRO A 298 -25.78 10.94 -8.07
N LYS A 299 -25.76 9.65 -7.69
CA LYS A 299 -26.71 8.63 -8.13
C LYS A 299 -27.61 8.23 -6.99
N LYS A 300 -28.93 8.30 -7.20
CA LYS A 300 -29.92 7.75 -6.28
C LYS A 300 -30.10 6.25 -6.55
N ILE A 301 -30.03 5.44 -5.50
CA ILE A 301 -30.28 4.00 -5.53
C ILE A 301 -31.30 3.62 -4.45
N SER A 302 -31.98 2.49 -4.67
CA SER A 302 -33.05 1.99 -3.80
C SER A 302 -32.78 0.52 -3.47
N PHE A 303 -33.00 0.15 -2.21
CA PHE A 303 -32.84 -1.23 -1.72
C PHE A 303 -34.21 -1.85 -1.46
N LYS A 304 -34.28 -3.18 -1.47
CA LYS A 304 -35.44 -3.94 -1.01
C LYS A 304 -35.23 -4.24 0.48
N SER A 305 -36.32 -4.30 1.25
CA SER A 305 -36.24 -4.82 2.62
C SER A 305 -35.72 -6.25 2.62
N ILE A 306 -35.13 -6.72 3.73
CA ILE A 306 -34.63 -8.09 3.83
C ILE A 306 -35.71 -9.13 3.50
N SER A 307 -36.94 -8.94 3.95
CA SER A 307 -38.05 -9.86 3.67
C SER A 307 -38.41 -9.90 2.18
N SER A 308 -38.40 -8.75 1.49
CA SER A 308 -38.62 -8.70 0.04
C SER A 308 -37.42 -9.27 -0.74
N SER A 309 -36.20 -8.98 -0.29
CA SER A 309 -34.96 -9.43 -0.93
C SER A 309 -34.71 -10.93 -0.75
N LEU A 310 -35.19 -11.56 0.33
CA LEU A 310 -35.20 -13.02 0.50
C LEU A 310 -36.10 -13.72 -0.53
N ALA A 311 -37.19 -13.08 -0.95
CA ALA A 311 -38.12 -13.63 -1.96
C ALA A 311 -37.67 -13.33 -3.39
N GLU A 312 -36.99 -12.21 -3.61
CA GLU A 312 -36.50 -11.78 -4.91
C GLU A 312 -35.04 -11.28 -4.83
N PRO A 313 -34.08 -12.19 -4.62
CA PRO A 313 -32.70 -11.82 -4.36
C PRO A 313 -32.00 -11.23 -5.59
N GLU A 314 -31.14 -10.26 -5.33
CA GLU A 314 -30.15 -9.73 -6.28
C GLU A 314 -28.76 -10.10 -5.76
N PHE A 315 -28.02 -10.88 -6.55
CA PHE A 315 -26.73 -11.43 -6.15
C PHE A 315 -25.57 -10.62 -6.73
N MET A 316 -24.66 -10.20 -5.85
CA MET A 316 -23.32 -9.75 -6.22
C MET A 316 -22.40 -10.97 -6.34
N MET A 317 -21.78 -11.12 -7.50
CA MET A 317 -20.85 -12.23 -7.75
C MET A 317 -19.51 -12.02 -7.07
N THR A 318 -19.05 -13.02 -6.31
CA THR A 318 -17.70 -13.05 -5.74
C THR A 318 -16.69 -13.77 -6.63
N ASP A 319 -17.11 -14.86 -7.26
CA ASP A 319 -16.27 -15.71 -8.10
C ASP A 319 -17.08 -16.14 -9.33
N PHE A 320 -16.64 -15.69 -10.51
CA PHE A 320 -17.31 -15.98 -11.78
C PHE A 320 -17.18 -17.44 -12.19
N ALA A 321 -16.22 -18.20 -11.65
CA ALA A 321 -16.17 -19.66 -11.82
C ALA A 321 -17.23 -20.41 -11.01
N LYS A 322 -17.91 -19.71 -10.07
CA LYS A 322 -18.93 -20.26 -9.17
C LYS A 322 -20.29 -19.58 -9.38
N PHE A 323 -20.59 -19.16 -10.61
CA PHE A 323 -21.77 -18.34 -10.95
C PHE A 323 -23.11 -18.88 -10.42
N GLU A 324 -23.29 -20.20 -10.39
CA GLU A 324 -24.54 -20.84 -9.93
C GLU A 324 -24.66 -20.95 -8.40
N ARG A 325 -23.56 -20.76 -7.65
CA ARG A 325 -23.53 -21.02 -6.20
C ARG A 325 -24.31 -20.02 -5.34
N PRO A 326 -24.38 -18.71 -5.63
CA PRO A 326 -25.10 -17.77 -4.77
C PRO A 326 -26.57 -18.16 -4.54
N GLY A 327 -27.28 -18.59 -5.58
CA GLY A 327 -28.66 -19.07 -5.44
C GLY A 327 -28.78 -20.33 -4.57
N GLN A 328 -27.84 -21.27 -4.70
CA GLN A 328 -27.78 -22.48 -3.88
C GLN A 328 -27.54 -22.13 -2.40
N LEU A 329 -26.58 -21.24 -2.14
CA LEU A 329 -26.21 -20.81 -0.79
C LEU A 329 -27.30 -19.96 -0.15
N HIS A 330 -28.04 -19.18 -0.94
CA HIS A 330 -29.21 -18.45 -0.47
C HIS A 330 -30.26 -19.37 0.18
N ILE A 331 -30.56 -20.50 -0.48
CA ILE A 331 -31.42 -21.54 0.10
C ILE A 331 -30.72 -22.26 1.26
N GLY A 332 -29.43 -22.55 1.13
CA GLY A 332 -28.65 -23.25 2.15
C GLY A 332 -28.61 -22.52 3.50
N TYR A 333 -28.41 -21.20 3.50
CA TYR A 333 -28.43 -20.39 4.73
C TYR A 333 -29.82 -20.32 5.36
N GLN A 334 -30.90 -20.23 4.56
CA GLN A 334 -32.26 -20.32 5.08
C GLN A 334 -32.53 -21.69 5.72
N ALA A 335 -32.07 -22.78 5.08
CA ALA A 335 -32.16 -24.14 5.63
C ALA A 335 -31.37 -24.27 6.94
N LEU A 336 -30.20 -23.62 7.03
CA LEU A 336 -29.38 -23.62 8.24
C LEU A 336 -30.09 -22.93 9.41
N HIS A 337 -30.74 -21.79 9.16
CA HIS A 337 -31.57 -21.12 10.16
C HIS A 337 -32.78 -21.97 10.57
N ALA A 338 -33.44 -22.64 9.62
CA ALA A 338 -34.54 -23.56 9.91
C ALA A 338 -34.08 -24.76 10.76
N PHE A 339 -32.91 -25.33 10.46
CA PHE A 339 -32.29 -26.40 11.24
C PHE A 339 -32.01 -25.94 12.68
N GLN A 340 -31.37 -24.78 12.84
CA GLN A 340 -31.05 -24.21 14.15
C GLN A 340 -32.31 -23.91 14.97
N LYS A 341 -33.37 -23.40 14.33
CA LYS A 341 -34.67 -23.19 14.98
C LYS A 341 -35.31 -24.48 15.46
N LYS A 342 -35.19 -25.57 14.69
CA LYS A 342 -35.73 -26.89 15.05
C LYS A 342 -34.96 -27.58 16.16
N HIS A 343 -33.63 -27.50 16.14
CA HIS A 343 -32.75 -28.28 17.03
C HIS A 343 -32.11 -27.48 18.17
N SER A 344 -32.22 -26.14 18.15
CA SER A 344 -31.53 -25.24 19.09
C SER A 344 -30.00 -25.40 19.11
N ARG A 345 -29.43 -25.87 18.00
CA ARG A 345 -27.99 -26.03 17.77
C ARG A 345 -27.67 -25.94 16.27
N PRO A 346 -26.44 -25.58 15.88
CA PRO A 346 -25.98 -25.82 14.51
C PRO A 346 -25.88 -27.33 14.22
N PRO A 347 -25.84 -27.74 12.94
CA PRO A 347 -25.45 -29.08 12.54
C PRO A 347 -24.13 -29.53 13.20
N VAL A 348 -24.03 -30.80 13.58
CA VAL A 348 -22.79 -31.39 14.09
C VAL A 348 -21.79 -31.50 12.94
N SER A 349 -20.54 -31.08 13.21
CA SER A 349 -19.44 -31.15 12.24
C SER A 349 -19.33 -32.51 11.58
N TRP A 350 -19.33 -32.52 10.25
CA TRP A 350 -19.20 -33.71 9.40
C TRP A 350 -20.26 -34.81 9.62
N SER A 351 -21.38 -34.49 10.27
CA SER A 351 -22.44 -35.47 10.48
C SER A 351 -23.29 -35.72 9.24
N GLN A 352 -23.31 -36.98 8.79
CA GLN A 352 -24.08 -37.38 7.62
C GLN A 352 -25.59 -37.23 7.85
N ALA A 353 -26.07 -37.53 9.07
CA ALA A 353 -27.48 -37.44 9.41
C ALA A 353 -27.97 -35.97 9.36
N ASP A 354 -27.24 -35.06 9.99
CA ASP A 354 -27.55 -33.62 9.94
C ASP A 354 -27.37 -33.05 8.52
N GLY A 355 -26.43 -33.60 7.73
CA GLY A 355 -26.27 -33.26 6.31
C GLY A 355 -27.49 -33.60 5.45
N GLU A 356 -28.04 -34.81 5.61
CA GLU A 356 -29.27 -35.23 4.92
C GLU A 356 -30.50 -34.45 5.40
N GLU A 357 -30.58 -34.14 6.69
CA GLU A 357 -31.66 -33.32 7.22
C GLU A 357 -31.60 -31.87 6.68
N LEU A 358 -30.42 -31.25 6.64
CA LEU A 358 -30.26 -29.92 6.07
C LEU A 358 -30.64 -29.90 4.59
N LEU A 359 -30.25 -30.93 3.83
CA LEU A 359 -30.65 -31.07 2.43
C LEU A 359 -32.18 -31.20 2.27
N THR A 360 -32.82 -31.95 3.17
CA THR A 360 -34.29 -32.08 3.19
C THR A 360 -34.96 -30.73 3.43
N LEU A 361 -34.50 -29.97 4.43
CA LEU A 361 -34.99 -28.62 4.70
C LEU A 361 -34.76 -27.68 3.51
N ALA A 362 -33.60 -27.74 2.87
CA ALA A 362 -33.30 -26.95 1.68
C ALA A 362 -34.25 -27.27 0.51
N LYS A 363 -34.56 -28.56 0.28
CA LYS A 363 -35.55 -28.99 -0.72
C LYS A 363 -36.95 -28.48 -0.41
N GLU A 364 -37.37 -28.53 0.86
CA GLU A 364 -38.66 -28.00 1.32
C GLU A 364 -38.75 -26.48 1.08
N ILE A 365 -37.73 -25.73 1.51
CA ILE A 365 -37.67 -24.27 1.32
C ILE A 365 -37.72 -23.93 -0.17
N ASN A 366 -36.86 -24.55 -0.99
CA ASN A 366 -36.82 -24.30 -2.42
C ASN A 366 -38.16 -24.63 -3.13
N SER A 367 -38.88 -25.66 -2.66
CA SER A 367 -40.20 -26.00 -3.20
C SER A 367 -41.26 -24.91 -2.96
N ALA A 368 -41.11 -24.14 -1.88
CA ALA A 368 -41.98 -23.02 -1.53
C ALA A 368 -41.57 -21.71 -2.22
N GLN A 369 -40.33 -21.62 -2.76
CA GLN A 369 -39.85 -20.44 -3.45
C GLN A 369 -40.46 -20.29 -4.86
N THR A 370 -40.49 -19.04 -5.34
CA THR A 370 -40.91 -18.66 -6.70
C THR A 370 -39.97 -17.60 -7.26
N GLY A 371 -40.08 -17.26 -8.55
CA GLY A 371 -39.30 -16.19 -9.16
C GLY A 371 -37.79 -16.44 -9.09
N SER A 372 -37.01 -15.37 -8.82
CA SER A 372 -35.54 -15.43 -8.81
C SER A 372 -34.94 -16.15 -7.60
N ALA A 373 -35.72 -16.40 -6.53
CA ALA A 373 -35.27 -17.20 -5.39
C ALA A 373 -35.37 -18.72 -5.65
N LYS A 374 -36.17 -19.15 -6.63
CA LYS A 374 -36.35 -20.58 -6.91
C LYS A 374 -35.18 -21.13 -7.73
N ILE A 375 -34.61 -22.23 -7.24
CA ILE A 375 -33.53 -22.97 -7.91
C ILE A 375 -34.11 -24.21 -8.59
N GLU A 376 -33.81 -24.40 -9.88
CA GLU A 376 -34.35 -25.54 -10.64
C GLU A 376 -33.84 -26.89 -10.11
N ALA A 377 -32.53 -26.98 -9.85
CA ALA A 377 -31.88 -28.15 -9.31
C ALA A 377 -30.92 -27.76 -8.18
N LEU A 378 -31.15 -28.29 -6.97
CA LEU A 378 -30.28 -28.05 -5.83
C LEU A 378 -28.98 -28.88 -5.95
N ASP A 379 -27.84 -28.26 -5.69
CA ASP A 379 -26.57 -28.95 -5.55
C ASP A 379 -26.51 -29.61 -4.16
N GLU A 380 -26.90 -30.89 -4.12
CA GLU A 380 -26.95 -31.67 -2.88
C GLU A 380 -25.59 -31.76 -2.17
N THR A 381 -24.49 -31.78 -2.93
CA THR A 381 -23.14 -31.89 -2.36
C THR A 381 -22.74 -30.59 -1.69
N LEU A 382 -23.04 -29.45 -2.32
CA LEU A 382 -22.78 -28.12 -1.77
C LEU A 382 -23.56 -27.89 -0.46
N ILE A 383 -24.86 -28.23 -0.43
CA ILE A 383 -25.69 -28.08 0.76
C ILE A 383 -25.20 -28.98 1.90
N LYS A 384 -24.84 -30.24 1.61
CA LYS A 384 -24.25 -31.14 2.61
C LYS A 384 -22.93 -30.60 3.15
N LYS A 385 -22.05 -30.08 2.30
CA LYS A 385 -20.79 -29.44 2.73
C LYS A 385 -21.04 -28.23 3.63
N LEU A 386 -22.05 -27.40 3.33
CA LEU A 386 -22.46 -26.32 4.21
C LEU A 386 -22.83 -26.84 5.60
N SER A 387 -23.60 -27.94 5.68
CA SER A 387 -23.91 -28.61 6.95
C SER A 387 -22.63 -29.00 7.71
N TYR A 388 -21.73 -29.73 7.03
CA TYR A 388 -20.54 -30.33 7.64
C TYR A 388 -19.59 -29.32 8.28
N VAL A 389 -19.48 -28.12 7.71
CA VAL A 389 -18.57 -27.08 8.20
C VAL A 389 -19.27 -25.96 8.96
N SER A 390 -20.60 -26.00 9.11
CA SER A 390 -21.39 -24.88 9.64
C SER A 390 -21.12 -24.53 11.10
N ALA A 391 -20.67 -25.50 11.90
CA ALA A 391 -20.21 -25.28 13.27
C ALA A 391 -18.80 -24.66 13.35
N GLY A 392 -18.12 -24.52 12.21
CA GLY A 392 -16.79 -23.95 12.12
C GLY A 392 -16.78 -22.42 12.22
N ASP A 393 -15.70 -21.90 12.77
CA ASP A 393 -15.43 -20.48 12.92
C ASP A 393 -13.97 -20.19 12.53
N LEU A 394 -13.77 -19.61 11.35
CA LEU A 394 -12.46 -19.46 10.72
C LEU A 394 -12.03 -18.00 10.68
N ALA A 395 -10.89 -17.69 11.29
CA ALA A 395 -10.31 -16.34 11.27
C ALA A 395 -10.13 -15.77 9.84
N PRO A 396 -9.68 -16.53 8.83
CA PRO A 396 -9.54 -16.01 7.46
C PRO A 396 -10.86 -15.58 6.82
N VAL A 397 -11.93 -16.35 6.99
CA VAL A 397 -13.25 -16.02 6.43
C VAL A 397 -13.86 -14.83 7.19
N ASN A 398 -13.69 -14.78 8.51
CA ASN A 398 -14.07 -13.63 9.32
C ASN A 398 -13.30 -12.37 8.94
N ALA A 399 -12.00 -12.46 8.62
CA ALA A 399 -11.20 -11.34 8.13
C ALA A 399 -11.70 -10.85 6.77
N PHE A 400 -12.00 -11.77 5.85
CA PHE A 400 -12.55 -11.43 4.53
C PHE A 400 -13.91 -10.73 4.65
N ILE A 401 -14.92 -11.41 5.18
CA ILE A 401 -16.29 -10.89 5.31
C ILE A 401 -16.33 -9.69 6.27
N GLY A 402 -15.50 -9.67 7.31
CA GLY A 402 -15.43 -8.55 8.25
C GLY A 402 -14.85 -7.28 7.63
N GLY A 403 -13.83 -7.40 6.78
CA GLY A 403 -13.31 -6.28 5.99
C GLY A 403 -14.35 -5.72 5.01
N LEU A 404 -15.09 -6.62 4.36
CA LEU A 404 -16.20 -6.30 3.44
C LEU A 404 -17.34 -5.57 4.14
N ALA A 405 -17.91 -6.18 5.18
CA ALA A 405 -19.04 -5.62 5.93
C ALA A 405 -18.67 -4.28 6.58
N ALA A 406 -17.46 -4.13 7.12
CA ALA A 406 -16.98 -2.85 7.62
C ALA A 406 -16.87 -1.79 6.52
N GLN A 407 -16.45 -2.16 5.31
CA GLN A 407 -16.46 -1.23 4.18
C GLN A 407 -17.89 -0.82 3.83
N GLU A 408 -18.86 -1.74 3.83
CA GLU A 408 -20.27 -1.42 3.60
C GLU A 408 -20.84 -0.48 4.67
N VAL A 409 -20.44 -0.61 5.94
CA VAL A 409 -20.77 0.37 6.99
C VAL A 409 -20.25 1.76 6.63
N MET A 410 -19.01 1.87 6.11
CA MET A 410 -18.46 3.15 5.68
C MET A 410 -19.25 3.72 4.50
N LYS A 411 -19.64 2.90 3.53
CA LYS A 411 -20.48 3.33 2.40
C LYS A 411 -21.83 3.84 2.88
N ALA A 412 -22.49 3.09 3.78
CA ALA A 412 -23.78 3.46 4.38
C ALA A 412 -23.72 4.82 5.08
N CYS A 413 -22.63 5.11 5.79
CA CYS A 413 -22.42 6.38 6.49
C CYS A 413 -22.15 7.56 5.56
N THR A 414 -21.62 7.33 4.36
CA THR A 414 -20.99 8.38 3.56
C THR A 414 -21.62 8.63 2.21
N GLY A 415 -22.23 7.62 1.60
CA GLY A 415 -22.56 7.62 0.17
C GLY A 415 -21.33 7.67 -0.73
N LYS A 416 -20.13 7.33 -0.21
CA LYS A 416 -18.90 7.16 -0.98
C LYS A 416 -18.80 5.69 -1.40
N PHE A 417 -18.56 5.45 -2.68
CA PHE A 417 -18.52 4.15 -3.35
C PHE A 417 -19.88 3.49 -3.58
N MET A 418 -19.92 2.57 -4.55
CA MET A 418 -21.10 1.77 -4.84
C MET A 418 -21.27 0.64 -3.79
N PRO A 419 -22.42 0.54 -3.11
CA PRO A 419 -22.68 -0.57 -2.18
C PRO A 419 -22.82 -1.93 -2.85
N VAL A 420 -22.73 -3.00 -2.04
CA VAL A 420 -23.23 -4.32 -2.45
C VAL A 420 -24.75 -4.26 -2.64
N MET A 421 -25.24 -4.69 -3.79
CA MET A 421 -26.67 -4.75 -4.12
C MET A 421 -27.04 -6.19 -4.54
N GLN A 422 -27.67 -7.01 -3.69
CA GLN A 422 -27.86 -6.81 -2.25
C GLN A 422 -27.27 -7.96 -1.43
N TRP A 423 -27.27 -9.18 -1.99
CA TRP A 423 -26.71 -10.37 -1.38
C TRP A 423 -25.36 -10.73 -1.99
N LEU A 424 -24.39 -11.00 -1.14
CA LEU A 424 -23.08 -11.54 -1.52
C LEU A 424 -22.88 -12.85 -0.78
N TYR A 425 -22.61 -13.91 -1.53
CA TYR A 425 -22.28 -15.23 -0.99
C TYR A 425 -20.87 -15.61 -1.40
N PHE A 426 -20.09 -16.13 -0.45
CA PHE A 426 -18.72 -16.55 -0.64
C PHE A 426 -18.53 -17.97 -0.12
N ASP A 427 -17.69 -18.74 -0.80
CA ASP A 427 -17.15 -19.99 -0.27
C ASP A 427 -15.70 -20.19 -0.68
N ALA A 428 -14.94 -20.83 0.21
CA ALA A 428 -13.55 -21.23 -0.03
C ALA A 428 -13.39 -22.76 0.12
N LEU A 429 -14.33 -23.53 -0.43
CA LEU A 429 -14.34 -25.00 -0.32
C LEU A 429 -13.08 -25.68 -0.85
N GLU A 430 -12.32 -24.99 -1.70
CA GLU A 430 -11.02 -25.43 -2.21
C GLU A 430 -9.95 -25.51 -1.10
N CYS A 431 -10.23 -25.02 0.11
CA CYS A 431 -9.37 -25.21 1.29
C CYS A 431 -9.50 -26.61 1.91
N LEU A 432 -10.50 -27.41 1.53
CA LEU A 432 -10.60 -28.80 1.98
C LEU A 432 -9.60 -29.68 1.21
N SER A 433 -9.18 -30.79 1.83
CA SER A 433 -8.19 -31.73 1.28
C SER A 433 -8.51 -32.20 -0.15
N GLU A 434 -7.50 -32.20 -1.03
CA GLU A 434 -7.60 -32.56 -2.45
C GLU A 434 -7.89 -34.04 -2.71
N ASP A 435 -7.53 -34.92 -1.77
CA ASP A 435 -7.63 -36.38 -1.92
C ASP A 435 -9.04 -36.88 -1.63
N GLY A 436 -9.96 -35.99 -1.24
CA GLY A 436 -11.34 -36.35 -0.92
C GLY A 436 -11.46 -37.22 0.32
N ALA A 437 -10.40 -37.30 1.15
CA ALA A 437 -10.44 -37.98 2.44
C ALA A 437 -11.55 -37.34 3.29
N VAL A 438 -12.61 -38.10 3.54
CA VAL A 438 -13.75 -37.63 4.32
C VAL A 438 -13.31 -37.53 5.79
N LEU A 439 -13.27 -36.31 6.32
CA LEU A 439 -13.08 -36.08 7.74
C LEU A 439 -14.24 -36.72 8.52
N THR A 440 -13.94 -37.30 9.67
CA THR A 440 -14.94 -37.99 10.51
C THR A 440 -15.47 -37.06 11.59
N GLU A 441 -16.69 -37.33 12.08
CA GLU A 441 -17.26 -36.63 13.24
C GLU A 441 -16.31 -36.64 14.45
N GLU A 442 -15.58 -37.74 14.67
CA GLU A 442 -14.64 -37.89 15.80
C GLU A 442 -13.40 -37.00 15.66
N GLU A 443 -12.86 -36.88 14.44
CA GLU A 443 -11.68 -36.06 14.14
C GLU A 443 -11.99 -34.56 14.24
N CYS A 444 -13.23 -34.17 13.96
CA CYS A 444 -13.72 -32.79 14.04
C CYS A 444 -14.47 -32.47 15.34
N ALA A 445 -14.58 -33.44 16.26
CA ALA A 445 -15.25 -33.21 17.55
C ALA A 445 -14.46 -32.20 18.41
N PRO A 446 -15.15 -31.28 19.12
CA PRO A 446 -14.52 -30.30 20.00
C PRO A 446 -13.58 -30.93 21.02
N LYS A 447 -12.44 -30.28 21.28
CA LYS A 447 -11.43 -30.69 22.26
C LYS A 447 -11.38 -29.78 23.49
N ASN A 448 -12.31 -28.83 23.60
CA ASN A 448 -12.32 -27.76 24.61
C ASN A 448 -11.03 -26.94 24.56
N CYS A 449 -10.67 -26.51 23.35
CA CYS A 449 -9.50 -25.68 23.14
C CYS A 449 -9.86 -24.50 22.23
N ARG A 450 -8.97 -23.51 22.22
CA ARG A 450 -9.15 -22.29 21.43
C ARG A 450 -9.26 -22.50 19.92
N TYR A 451 -8.94 -23.69 19.41
CA TYR A 451 -8.98 -24.02 17.99
C TYR A 451 -10.22 -24.85 17.60
N ASP A 452 -11.18 -25.06 18.52
CA ASP A 452 -12.36 -25.89 18.26
C ASP A 452 -13.17 -25.43 17.04
N GLY A 453 -13.28 -24.13 16.79
CA GLY A 453 -13.94 -23.58 15.60
C GLY A 453 -13.21 -23.92 14.30
N GLN A 454 -11.89 -24.10 14.32
CA GLN A 454 -11.10 -24.50 13.16
C GLN A 454 -11.04 -26.03 12.99
N ILE A 455 -10.91 -26.76 14.10
CA ILE A 455 -10.93 -28.23 14.16
C ILE A 455 -12.26 -28.77 13.62
N ALA A 456 -13.36 -28.08 13.88
CA ALA A 456 -14.69 -28.39 13.34
C ALA A 456 -14.73 -28.47 11.80
N VAL A 457 -13.79 -27.82 11.11
CA VAL A 457 -13.69 -27.81 9.64
C VAL A 457 -12.60 -28.75 9.14
N PHE A 458 -11.39 -28.66 9.70
CA PHE A 458 -10.19 -29.32 9.16
C PHE A 458 -9.68 -30.52 9.97
N GLY A 459 -10.25 -30.74 11.16
CA GLY A 459 -9.83 -31.81 12.07
C GLY A 459 -8.57 -31.49 12.87
N THR A 460 -8.29 -32.30 13.90
CA THR A 460 -7.14 -32.08 14.79
C THR A 460 -5.79 -32.30 14.11
N LYS A 461 -5.69 -33.21 13.13
CA LYS A 461 -4.42 -33.48 12.44
C LYS A 461 -3.92 -32.25 11.70
N MET A 462 -4.81 -31.52 11.03
CA MET A 462 -4.44 -30.28 10.36
C MET A 462 -3.98 -29.22 11.36
N GLN A 463 -4.66 -29.12 12.51
CA GLN A 463 -4.26 -28.20 13.59
C GLN A 463 -2.83 -28.50 14.10
N ASP A 464 -2.48 -29.78 14.26
CA ASP A 464 -1.14 -30.19 14.67
C ASP A 464 -0.08 -29.85 13.61
N THR A 465 -0.42 -29.97 12.32
CA THR A 465 0.47 -29.58 11.21
C THR A 465 0.73 -28.08 11.21
N LEU A 466 -0.31 -27.25 11.40
CA LEU A 466 -0.20 -25.79 11.52
C LEU A 466 0.72 -25.37 12.67
N ALA A 467 0.62 -26.05 13.82
CA ALA A 467 1.42 -25.77 15.00
C ALA A 467 2.94 -25.98 14.78
N LYS A 468 3.32 -26.81 13.80
CA LYS A 468 4.73 -27.14 13.49
C LYS A 468 5.36 -26.23 12.42
N GLN A 469 4.56 -25.39 11.75
CA GLN A 469 5.03 -24.61 10.62
C GLN A 469 6.08 -23.55 11.01
N ARG A 470 7.08 -23.37 10.15
CA ARG A 470 8.11 -22.32 10.22
C ARG A 470 7.93 -21.33 9.08
N TYR A 471 7.45 -20.13 9.38
CA TYR A 471 7.14 -19.11 8.38
C TYR A 471 7.98 -17.85 8.55
N PHE A 472 8.41 -17.28 7.43
CA PHE A 472 9.07 -15.97 7.39
C PHE A 472 8.10 -14.90 6.86
N LEU A 473 7.78 -13.93 7.71
CA LEU A 473 6.95 -12.78 7.38
C LEU A 473 7.84 -11.56 7.10
N VAL A 474 7.76 -11.03 5.88
CA VAL A 474 8.56 -9.89 5.44
C VAL A 474 7.71 -8.63 5.41
N GLY A 475 7.86 -7.79 6.44
CA GLY A 475 7.07 -6.58 6.67
C GLY A 475 6.11 -6.74 7.86
N ALA A 476 6.06 -5.71 8.71
CA ALA A 476 5.20 -5.60 9.88
C ALA A 476 4.27 -4.37 9.79
N GLY A 477 3.98 -3.92 8.56
CA GLY A 477 3.03 -2.87 8.25
C GLY A 477 1.56 -3.31 8.36
N ALA A 478 0.68 -2.75 7.53
CA ALA A 478 -0.76 -3.02 7.60
C ALA A 478 -1.08 -4.51 7.36
N ILE A 479 -0.60 -5.05 6.24
CA ILE A 479 -0.74 -6.48 5.89
C ILE A 479 -0.05 -7.35 6.95
N GLY A 480 1.13 -6.96 7.41
CA GLY A 480 1.89 -7.73 8.41
C GLY A 480 1.15 -7.87 9.75
N CYS A 481 0.52 -6.79 10.24
CA CYS A 481 -0.31 -6.83 11.44
C CYS A 481 -1.50 -7.79 11.30
N GLU A 482 -2.21 -7.72 10.17
CA GLU A 482 -3.34 -8.60 9.89
C GLU A 482 -2.89 -10.07 9.74
N LEU A 483 -1.76 -10.34 9.08
CA LEU A 483 -1.21 -11.68 8.93
C LEU A 483 -0.85 -12.27 10.28
N LEU A 484 -0.18 -11.51 11.15
CA LEU A 484 0.19 -11.99 12.47
C LEU A 484 -1.02 -12.27 13.37
N LYS A 485 -2.08 -11.44 13.28
CA LYS A 485 -3.34 -11.75 13.96
C LYS A 485 -3.93 -13.05 13.44
N ASN A 486 -3.99 -13.25 12.13
CA ASN A 486 -4.52 -14.48 11.56
C ASN A 486 -3.65 -15.70 11.91
N PHE A 487 -2.33 -15.61 11.85
CA PHE A 487 -1.42 -16.68 12.26
C PHE A 487 -1.64 -17.11 13.71
N ALA A 488 -1.87 -16.13 14.61
CA ALA A 488 -2.18 -16.40 16.00
C ALA A 488 -3.52 -17.12 16.18
N MET A 489 -4.55 -16.71 15.44
CA MET A 489 -5.88 -17.34 15.54
C MET A 489 -5.90 -18.74 14.90
N ILE A 490 -5.22 -18.91 13.76
CA ILE A 490 -5.05 -20.20 13.07
C ILE A 490 -4.23 -21.19 13.93
N GLY A 491 -3.36 -20.68 14.82
CA GLY A 491 -2.44 -21.52 15.60
C GLY A 491 -1.18 -21.91 14.84
N LEU A 492 -0.80 -21.12 13.84
CA LEU A 492 0.46 -21.30 13.10
C LEU A 492 1.64 -21.15 14.09
N ALA A 493 2.61 -22.06 14.02
CA ALA A 493 3.80 -22.04 14.89
C ALA A 493 3.49 -22.05 16.42
N CYS A 494 2.34 -22.59 16.82
CA CYS A 494 1.96 -22.73 18.23
C CYS A 494 2.47 -24.03 18.90
N GLY A 495 3.26 -24.82 18.19
CA GLY A 495 3.88 -26.07 18.62
C GLY A 495 5.40 -26.00 18.46
N GLU A 496 5.99 -26.86 17.62
CA GLU A 496 7.45 -26.88 17.37
C GLU A 496 7.92 -25.86 16.31
N GLY A 497 6.97 -25.18 15.66
CA GLY A 497 7.25 -24.17 14.63
C GLY A 497 7.74 -22.82 15.15
N GLU A 498 7.89 -21.87 14.22
CA GLU A 498 8.29 -20.48 14.52
C GLU A 498 7.83 -19.52 13.41
N VAL A 499 7.32 -18.34 13.80
CA VAL A 499 7.16 -17.21 12.89
C VAL A 499 8.32 -16.24 13.11
N ILE A 500 9.07 -15.95 12.05
CA ILE A 500 10.07 -14.88 12.04
C ILE A 500 9.46 -13.69 11.32
N VAL A 501 9.34 -12.54 11.97
CA VAL A 501 8.86 -11.30 11.35
C VAL A 501 10.02 -10.32 11.26
N THR A 502 10.24 -9.69 10.11
CA THR A 502 11.23 -8.62 9.98
C THR A 502 10.66 -7.35 9.38
N ASP A 503 11.04 -6.21 9.95
CA ASP A 503 10.72 -4.88 9.45
C ASP A 503 11.74 -3.89 10.02
N MET A 504 12.32 -3.03 9.18
CA MET A 504 13.31 -2.04 9.61
C MET A 504 12.68 -0.74 10.13
N ASP A 505 11.37 -0.55 9.93
CA ASP A 505 10.70 0.70 10.24
C ASP A 505 10.30 0.81 11.70
N THR A 506 10.24 2.06 12.16
CA THR A 506 9.60 2.43 13.43
C THR A 506 8.12 2.76 13.21
N ILE A 507 7.34 2.72 14.29
CA ILE A 507 5.91 3.05 14.27
C ILE A 507 5.72 4.56 14.21
N GLU A 508 4.91 5.02 13.26
CA GLU A 508 4.48 6.42 13.11
C GLU A 508 3.01 6.62 13.50
N LYS A 509 2.61 7.88 13.76
CA LYS A 509 1.20 8.21 14.06
C LYS A 509 0.24 7.78 12.93
N SER A 510 0.64 8.00 11.67
CA SER A 510 -0.15 7.67 10.48
C SER A 510 -0.39 6.17 10.30
N ASN A 511 0.39 5.33 10.99
CA ASN A 511 0.29 3.87 10.91
C ASN A 511 -0.89 3.34 11.72
N LEU A 512 -1.23 3.99 12.85
CA LEU A 512 -2.19 3.53 13.84
C LEU A 512 -3.61 3.34 13.28
N ASN A 513 -3.97 4.06 12.22
CA ASN A 513 -5.29 3.93 11.55
C ASN A 513 -5.50 2.57 10.85
N ARG A 514 -4.44 1.79 10.56
CA ARG A 514 -4.57 0.48 9.88
C ARG A 514 -3.66 -0.62 10.44
N GLN A 515 -2.74 -0.28 11.33
CA GLN A 515 -1.81 -1.21 11.97
C GLN A 515 -2.24 -1.41 13.43
N PHE A 516 -3.39 -2.07 13.59
CA PHE A 516 -4.15 -2.10 14.85
C PHE A 516 -3.45 -2.81 16.03
N LEU A 517 -2.32 -3.48 15.78
CA LEU A 517 -1.47 -4.06 16.83
C LEU A 517 -0.72 -2.99 17.63
N PHE A 518 -0.61 -1.78 17.09
CA PHE A 518 0.12 -0.68 17.71
C PHE A 518 -0.81 0.28 18.46
N ARG A 519 -0.24 1.00 19.44
CA ARG A 519 -0.93 2.04 20.20
C ARG A 519 -0.18 3.38 20.06
N PRO A 520 -0.81 4.52 20.40
CA PRO A 520 -0.13 5.81 20.44
C PRO A 520 1.15 5.82 21.30
N ALA A 521 1.20 5.00 22.35
CA ALA A 521 2.38 4.85 23.21
C ALA A 521 3.54 4.05 22.58
N ASP A 522 3.33 3.47 21.40
CA ASP A 522 4.34 2.67 20.68
C ASP A 522 5.04 3.44 19.56
N VAL A 523 4.62 4.68 19.28
CA VAL A 523 5.30 5.54 18.29
C VAL A 523 6.80 5.61 18.61
N THR A 524 7.64 5.54 17.57
CA THR A 524 9.12 5.40 17.61
C THR A 524 9.68 4.01 17.98
N LYS A 525 8.86 3.06 18.43
CA LYS A 525 9.31 1.67 18.62
C LYS A 525 9.35 0.93 17.28
N MET A 526 10.10 -0.16 17.22
CA MET A 526 10.19 -1.01 16.03
C MET A 526 8.88 -1.78 15.80
N LYS A 527 8.41 -1.80 14.55
CA LYS A 527 7.14 -2.45 14.18
C LYS A 527 7.15 -3.95 14.50
N SER A 528 8.19 -4.66 14.08
CA SER A 528 8.30 -6.12 14.20
C SER A 528 8.25 -6.60 15.65
N ASP A 529 9.05 -6.02 16.54
CA ASP A 529 9.10 -6.39 17.96
C ASP A 529 7.77 -6.08 18.68
N THR A 530 7.19 -4.91 18.39
CA THR A 530 5.93 -4.48 19.01
C THR A 530 4.77 -5.36 18.55
N ALA A 531 4.72 -5.71 17.25
CA ALA A 531 3.70 -6.59 16.70
C ALA A 531 3.82 -8.00 17.29
N ALA A 532 5.04 -8.54 17.40
CA ALA A 532 5.31 -9.81 18.05
C ALA A 532 4.84 -9.84 19.51
N ALA A 533 5.07 -8.76 20.26
CA ALA A 533 4.61 -8.65 21.65
C ALA A 533 3.08 -8.58 21.76
N ALA A 534 2.41 -7.81 20.89
CA ALA A 534 0.95 -7.69 20.88
C ALA A 534 0.28 -9.03 20.55
N VAL A 535 0.81 -9.76 19.57
CA VAL A 535 0.27 -11.03 19.09
C VAL A 535 0.41 -12.15 20.14
N LYS A 536 1.51 -12.17 20.91
CA LYS A 536 1.66 -13.10 22.04
C LYS A 536 0.60 -12.91 23.13
N GLN A 537 0.00 -11.73 23.25
CA GLN A 537 -1.14 -11.53 24.14
C GLN A 537 -2.41 -12.15 23.56
N MET A 538 -2.57 -12.18 22.24
CA MET A 538 -3.71 -12.80 21.56
C MET A 538 -3.65 -14.33 21.64
N ASN A 539 -2.48 -14.89 21.39
CA ASN A 539 -2.22 -16.31 21.56
C ASN A 539 -0.89 -16.54 22.28
N PRO A 540 -0.89 -16.92 23.57
CA PRO A 540 0.35 -17.19 24.30
C PRO A 540 1.19 -18.35 23.76
N PHE A 541 0.61 -19.24 22.94
CA PHE A 541 1.29 -20.39 22.39
C PHE A 541 2.12 -20.07 21.15
N ILE A 542 1.85 -18.95 20.46
CA ILE A 542 2.57 -18.60 19.23
C ILE A 542 4.04 -18.29 19.52
N LYS A 543 4.92 -18.96 18.77
CA LYS A 543 6.35 -18.67 18.79
C LYS A 543 6.66 -17.67 17.69
N ILE A 544 6.95 -16.44 18.09
CA ILE A 544 7.32 -15.36 17.17
C ILE A 544 8.57 -14.62 17.61
N THR A 545 9.45 -14.37 16.64
CA THR A 545 10.73 -13.67 16.77
C THR A 545 10.73 -12.43 15.86
N GLY A 546 10.97 -11.25 16.45
CA GLY A 546 11.06 -9.97 15.74
C GLY A 546 12.49 -9.66 15.32
N HIS A 547 12.70 -9.40 14.03
CA HIS A 547 13.94 -8.91 13.45
C HIS A 547 13.74 -7.48 12.94
N GLN A 548 14.84 -6.74 12.83
CA GLN A 548 14.85 -5.32 12.44
C GLN A 548 15.62 -5.08 11.14
N ASN A 549 15.78 -6.13 10.33
CA ASN A 549 16.66 -6.12 9.18
C ASN A 549 15.86 -5.83 7.91
N ARG A 550 16.31 -4.85 7.12
CA ARG A 550 15.80 -4.62 5.78
C ARG A 550 16.20 -5.80 4.90
N VAL A 551 15.22 -6.56 4.42
CA VAL A 551 15.49 -7.70 3.56
C VAL A 551 16.01 -7.23 2.20
N GLY A 552 17.10 -7.86 1.76
CA GLY A 552 17.81 -7.52 0.53
C GLY A 552 19.23 -8.08 0.54
N PRO A 553 20.02 -7.84 -0.53
CA PRO A 553 21.34 -8.43 -0.71
C PRO A 553 22.30 -8.20 0.47
N ASP A 554 22.20 -7.05 1.15
CA ASP A 554 23.06 -6.70 2.28
C ASP A 554 22.82 -7.54 3.55
N THR A 555 21.68 -8.25 3.62
CA THR A 555 21.27 -9.04 4.81
C THR A 555 21.29 -10.55 4.57
N GLU A 556 21.83 -11.02 3.45
CA GLU A 556 21.99 -12.46 3.16
C GLU A 556 22.90 -13.21 4.14
N ARG A 557 23.68 -12.48 4.96
CA ARG A 557 24.43 -13.06 6.08
C ARG A 557 23.56 -13.44 7.28
N VAL A 558 22.41 -12.79 7.42
CA VAL A 558 21.43 -13.05 8.48
C VAL A 558 20.41 -14.07 7.98
N TYR A 559 19.95 -13.88 6.74
CA TYR A 559 19.00 -14.77 6.07
C TYR A 559 19.73 -15.63 5.04
N ASP A 560 20.63 -16.46 5.54
CA ASP A 560 21.49 -17.33 4.74
C ASP A 560 20.78 -18.61 4.30
N ASP A 561 21.54 -19.57 3.77
CA ASP A 561 21.02 -20.84 3.28
C ASP A 561 20.33 -21.64 4.38
N ASP A 562 20.92 -21.71 5.59
CA ASP A 562 20.33 -22.47 6.71
C ASP A 562 19.01 -21.87 7.16
N PHE A 563 18.92 -20.53 7.19
CA PHE A 563 17.68 -19.85 7.49
C PHE A 563 16.57 -20.25 6.52
N PHE A 564 16.78 -20.05 5.21
CA PHE A 564 15.75 -20.32 4.21
C PHE A 564 15.44 -21.81 4.09
N GLU A 565 16.42 -22.71 4.14
CA GLU A 565 16.20 -24.15 4.04
C GLU A 565 15.31 -24.68 5.16
N SER A 566 15.37 -24.07 6.36
CA SER A 566 14.54 -24.40 7.52
C SER A 566 13.08 -23.95 7.46
N LEU A 567 12.71 -23.11 6.48
CA LEU A 567 11.35 -22.58 6.35
C LEU A 567 10.41 -23.55 5.64
N ASP A 568 9.13 -23.52 6.02
CA ASP A 568 8.03 -24.17 5.31
C ASP A 568 7.40 -23.23 4.27
N GLY A 569 7.45 -21.91 4.50
CA GLY A 569 6.95 -20.92 3.56
C GLY A 569 7.29 -19.48 3.92
N VAL A 570 6.99 -18.57 3.00
CA VAL A 570 7.22 -17.12 3.14
C VAL A 570 5.91 -16.37 2.89
N ALA A 571 5.66 -15.32 3.64
CA ALA A 571 4.55 -14.39 3.41
C ALA A 571 5.08 -12.96 3.28
N ASN A 572 4.75 -12.29 2.18
CA ASN A 572 5.12 -10.89 1.96
C ASN A 572 4.04 -9.94 2.51
N ALA A 573 4.50 -8.87 3.14
CA ALA A 573 3.72 -7.75 3.63
C ALA A 573 4.42 -6.42 3.28
N LEU A 574 4.87 -6.33 2.03
CA LEU A 574 5.76 -5.30 1.49
C LEU A 574 4.99 -4.13 0.86
N ASP A 575 5.66 -3.00 0.66
CA ASP A 575 5.09 -1.79 0.06
C ASP A 575 5.81 -1.32 -1.22
N ASN A 576 6.85 -2.04 -1.66
CA ASN A 576 7.62 -1.73 -2.86
C ASN A 576 7.88 -2.99 -3.72
N VAL A 577 8.04 -2.80 -5.03
CA VAL A 577 8.20 -3.89 -6.01
C VAL A 577 9.58 -4.54 -5.92
N ASP A 578 10.63 -3.78 -5.63
CA ASP A 578 12.01 -4.29 -5.56
C ASP A 578 12.18 -5.37 -4.49
N ALA A 579 11.62 -5.13 -3.29
CA ALA A 579 11.65 -6.11 -2.21
C ALA A 579 10.83 -7.36 -2.54
N ARG A 580 9.68 -7.21 -3.23
CA ARG A 580 8.86 -8.34 -3.70
C ARG A 580 9.65 -9.21 -4.67
N MET A 581 10.24 -8.60 -5.69
CA MET A 581 11.08 -9.30 -6.67
C MET A 581 12.31 -9.96 -6.02
N TYR A 582 12.90 -9.33 -5.00
CA TYR A 582 13.98 -9.94 -4.24
C TYR A 582 13.50 -11.21 -3.51
N MET A 583 12.40 -11.13 -2.77
CA MET A 583 11.87 -12.28 -2.04
C MET A 583 11.40 -13.40 -2.96
N ASP A 584 10.79 -13.07 -4.09
CA ASP A 584 10.41 -14.02 -5.13
C ASP A 584 11.62 -14.82 -5.64
N ARG A 585 12.70 -14.13 -6.05
CA ARG A 585 13.95 -14.80 -6.47
C ARG A 585 14.53 -15.71 -5.39
N ARG A 586 14.50 -15.28 -4.12
CA ARG A 586 14.96 -16.12 -3.00
C ARG A 586 14.06 -17.35 -2.83
N CYS A 587 12.74 -17.21 -2.93
CA CYS A 587 11.79 -18.32 -2.81
C CYS A 587 11.94 -19.33 -3.96
N VAL A 588 12.14 -18.86 -5.19
CA VAL A 588 12.49 -19.72 -6.34
C VAL A 588 13.80 -20.45 -6.08
N TYR A 589 14.83 -19.73 -5.62
CA TYR A 589 16.13 -20.32 -5.29
C TYR A 589 16.05 -21.34 -4.14
N TYR A 590 15.25 -21.16 -3.10
CA TYR A 590 15.15 -22.15 -2.01
C TYR A 590 13.98 -23.13 -2.17
N ARG A 591 13.22 -23.06 -3.28
CA ARG A 591 12.01 -23.85 -3.53
C ARG A 591 11.02 -23.75 -2.37
N LYS A 592 10.75 -22.51 -1.92
CA LYS A 592 9.80 -22.22 -0.84
C LYS A 592 8.51 -21.61 -1.40
N PRO A 593 7.34 -22.04 -0.93
CA PRO A 593 6.08 -21.37 -1.23
C PRO A 593 6.13 -19.91 -0.78
N LEU A 594 5.55 -19.04 -1.62
CA LEU A 594 5.44 -17.61 -1.35
C LEU A 594 3.97 -17.17 -1.46
N LEU A 595 3.49 -16.54 -0.39
CA LEU A 595 2.22 -15.83 -0.35
C LEU A 595 2.47 -14.33 -0.57
N GLU A 596 1.99 -13.79 -1.70
CA GLU A 596 2.13 -12.39 -2.08
C GLU A 596 0.79 -11.65 -2.01
N SER A 597 0.83 -10.38 -1.59
CA SER A 597 -0.36 -9.55 -1.53
C SER A 597 -0.07 -8.05 -1.59
N GLY A 598 -1.04 -7.30 -2.14
CA GLY A 598 -0.93 -5.85 -2.33
C GLY A 598 -2.26 -5.15 -2.09
N THR A 599 -2.19 -3.87 -1.69
CA THR A 599 -3.35 -2.99 -1.52
C THR A 599 -3.08 -1.60 -2.06
N LEU A 600 -4.07 -0.99 -2.70
CA LEU A 600 -4.08 0.41 -3.12
C LEU A 600 -5.48 1.00 -2.92
N GLY A 601 -5.66 1.77 -1.84
CA GLY A 601 -6.98 2.27 -1.43
C GLY A 601 -7.97 1.12 -1.22
N THR A 602 -9.04 1.10 -2.02
CA THR A 602 -10.05 0.03 -2.01
C THR A 602 -9.69 -1.20 -2.84
N LYS A 603 -8.59 -1.14 -3.61
CA LYS A 603 -8.12 -2.22 -4.49
C LYS A 603 -7.18 -3.14 -3.72
N GLY A 604 -7.26 -4.43 -4.01
CA GLY A 604 -6.38 -5.43 -3.43
C GLY A 604 -6.16 -6.63 -4.33
N ASN A 605 -5.00 -7.27 -4.21
CA ASN A 605 -4.67 -8.49 -4.93
C ASN A 605 -3.95 -9.50 -4.03
N VAL A 606 -4.12 -10.79 -4.36
CA VAL A 606 -3.45 -11.94 -3.74
C VAL A 606 -2.89 -12.81 -4.85
N GLN A 607 -1.63 -13.20 -4.73
CA GLN A 607 -0.99 -14.15 -5.63
C GLN A 607 -0.28 -15.23 -4.81
N VAL A 608 -0.45 -16.48 -5.22
CA VAL A 608 0.21 -17.63 -4.60
C VAL A 608 1.23 -18.22 -5.56
N VAL A 609 2.44 -18.44 -5.06
CA VAL A 609 3.58 -19.01 -5.81
C VAL A 609 3.99 -20.32 -5.17
N ILE A 610 3.74 -21.42 -5.88
CA ILE A 610 3.95 -22.80 -5.39
C ILE A 610 5.10 -23.45 -6.18
N PRO A 611 6.16 -23.93 -5.49
CA PRO A 611 7.27 -24.61 -6.11
C PRO A 611 6.83 -25.77 -7.01
N PHE A 612 7.43 -25.85 -8.20
CA PHE A 612 7.19 -26.88 -9.20
C PHE A 612 5.76 -26.93 -9.76
N LEU A 613 4.94 -25.91 -9.52
CA LEU A 613 3.55 -25.87 -9.97
C LEU A 613 3.24 -24.58 -10.72
N THR A 614 3.43 -23.42 -10.09
CA THR A 614 3.01 -22.13 -10.64
C THR A 614 4.18 -21.33 -11.21
N GLU A 615 3.89 -20.30 -11.97
CA GLU A 615 4.84 -19.23 -12.25
C GLU A 615 5.29 -18.51 -10.94
N SER A 616 6.32 -17.68 -11.07
CA SER A 616 6.83 -16.82 -9.98
C SER A 616 6.21 -15.41 -10.06
N TYR A 617 6.36 -14.59 -9.02
CA TYR A 617 5.88 -13.20 -9.07
C TYR A 617 6.55 -12.42 -10.23
N SER A 618 7.85 -12.64 -10.44
CA SER A 618 8.63 -11.94 -11.48
C SER A 618 8.36 -12.44 -12.91
N SER A 619 7.51 -13.46 -13.10
CA SER A 619 7.15 -13.99 -14.43
C SER A 619 6.18 -13.09 -15.18
N SER A 620 5.47 -12.20 -14.47
CA SER A 620 4.55 -11.23 -15.04
C SER A 620 5.08 -9.80 -14.89
N GLN A 621 4.66 -8.90 -15.77
CA GLN A 621 5.10 -7.50 -15.77
C GLN A 621 3.95 -6.56 -15.43
N ASP A 622 4.07 -5.88 -14.30
CA ASP A 622 3.19 -4.77 -13.96
C ASP A 622 3.51 -3.52 -14.80
N PRO A 623 2.51 -2.67 -15.12
CA PRO A 623 2.76 -1.39 -15.78
C PRO A 623 3.74 -0.53 -14.97
N PRO A 624 4.80 0.02 -15.58
CA PRO A 624 5.75 0.86 -14.87
C PRO A 624 5.09 2.16 -14.39
N GLU A 625 5.63 2.76 -13.33
CA GLU A 625 5.27 4.13 -12.94
C GLU A 625 5.46 5.08 -14.14
N LYS A 626 4.47 5.93 -14.40
CA LYS A 626 4.59 6.97 -15.43
C LYS A 626 5.69 7.94 -15.00
N SER A 627 6.77 8.00 -15.77
CA SER A 627 7.80 9.02 -15.60
C SER A 627 7.41 10.31 -16.33
N ILE A 628 7.66 11.46 -15.70
CA ILE A 628 7.44 12.76 -16.32
C ILE A 628 8.69 13.11 -17.15
N PRO A 629 8.56 13.54 -18.42
CA PRO A 629 9.71 13.96 -19.22
C PRO A 629 10.54 15.05 -18.55
N ILE A 630 11.85 14.98 -18.66
CA ILE A 630 12.78 15.90 -17.97
C ILE A 630 12.56 17.34 -18.44
N CYS A 631 12.35 17.55 -19.74
CA CYS A 631 12.05 18.87 -20.29
C CYS A 631 10.75 19.47 -19.72
N THR A 632 9.74 18.64 -19.46
CA THR A 632 8.48 19.05 -18.84
C THR A 632 8.70 19.51 -17.40
N LEU A 633 9.46 18.75 -16.60
CA LEU A 633 9.80 19.13 -15.23
C LEU A 633 10.65 20.42 -15.19
N LYS A 634 11.68 20.50 -16.03
CA LYS A 634 12.66 21.61 -16.00
C LYS A 634 12.14 22.92 -16.58
N ASN A 635 11.35 22.90 -17.66
CA ASN A 635 11.03 24.11 -18.42
C ASN A 635 9.54 24.30 -18.75
N PHE A 636 8.76 23.23 -18.91
CA PHE A 636 7.40 23.31 -19.45
C PHE A 636 6.35 22.57 -18.60
N PRO A 637 6.21 22.87 -17.30
CA PRO A 637 5.14 22.28 -16.49
C PRO A 637 3.77 22.76 -16.98
N ASN A 638 2.76 21.91 -16.85
CA ASN A 638 1.37 22.22 -17.18
C ASN A 638 0.36 21.65 -16.17
N ALA A 639 0.85 20.90 -15.18
CA ALA A 639 0.06 20.29 -14.13
C ALA A 639 0.80 20.43 -12.80
N ILE A 640 0.06 20.40 -11.69
CA ILE A 640 0.64 20.61 -10.36
C ILE A 640 1.63 19.51 -9.98
N GLU A 641 1.39 18.28 -10.45
CA GLU A 641 2.26 17.11 -10.31
C GLU A 641 3.67 17.38 -10.84
N HIS A 642 3.79 18.13 -11.95
CA HIS A 642 5.10 18.50 -12.53
C HIS A 642 5.86 19.44 -11.62
N THR A 643 5.17 20.43 -11.03
CA THR A 643 5.81 21.39 -10.11
C THR A 643 6.14 20.76 -8.75
N LEU A 644 5.36 19.77 -8.30
CA LEU A 644 5.61 19.04 -7.06
C LEU A 644 6.79 18.08 -7.18
N GLN A 645 6.89 17.35 -8.29
CA GLN A 645 8.08 16.53 -8.56
C GLN A 645 9.32 17.42 -8.69
N TRP A 646 9.23 18.55 -9.40
CA TRP A 646 10.31 19.53 -9.46
C TRP A 646 10.70 20.05 -8.06
N ALA A 647 9.73 20.40 -7.21
CA ALA A 647 10.01 20.89 -5.86
C ALA A 647 10.65 19.82 -4.96
N ARG A 648 10.28 18.55 -5.15
CA ARG A 648 10.91 17.40 -4.47
C ARG A 648 12.36 17.21 -4.92
N ASP A 649 12.63 17.35 -6.21
CA ASP A 649 13.98 17.30 -6.78
C ASP A 649 14.83 18.49 -6.30
N GLU A 650 14.24 19.69 -6.21
CA GLU A 650 14.90 20.88 -5.64
C GLU A 650 15.24 20.68 -4.16
N PHE A 651 14.32 20.12 -3.36
CA PHE A 651 14.61 19.83 -1.95
C PHE A 651 15.83 18.92 -1.82
N GLU A 652 15.89 17.85 -2.61
CA GLU A 652 17.01 16.90 -2.56
C GLU A 652 18.31 17.49 -3.12
N GLY A 653 18.20 18.28 -4.20
CA GLY A 653 19.30 18.96 -4.86
C GLY A 653 19.87 20.14 -4.08
N LEU A 654 19.13 20.71 -3.13
CA LEU A 654 19.59 21.82 -2.28
C LEU A 654 20.07 21.32 -0.91
N PHE A 655 19.32 20.41 -0.28
CA PHE A 655 19.49 20.14 1.15
C PHE A 655 20.12 18.78 1.49
N LYS A 656 20.14 17.84 0.54
CA LYS A 656 20.73 16.51 0.72
C LYS A 656 21.99 16.33 -0.10
N GLN A 657 21.85 16.23 -1.42
CA GLN A 657 22.92 15.79 -2.32
C GLN A 657 24.20 16.64 -2.23
N PRO A 658 24.15 18.00 -2.21
CA PRO A 658 25.37 18.81 -2.12
C PRO A 658 26.12 18.59 -0.81
N SER A 659 25.37 18.46 0.29
CA SER A 659 25.96 18.25 1.62
C SER A 659 26.56 16.85 1.78
N GLU A 660 25.95 15.81 1.20
CA GLU A 660 26.52 14.46 1.13
C GLU A 660 27.79 14.45 0.29
N ASN A 661 27.78 15.08 -0.88
CA ASN A 661 28.95 15.17 -1.75
C ASN A 661 30.10 15.90 -1.05
N ALA A 662 29.81 17.01 -0.37
CA ALA A 662 30.79 17.77 0.39
C ALA A 662 31.34 16.98 1.59
N MET A 663 30.50 16.24 2.29
CA MET A 663 30.92 15.34 3.37
C MET A 663 31.82 14.22 2.82
N GLN A 664 31.42 13.56 1.74
CA GLN A 664 32.23 12.51 1.10
C GLN A 664 33.57 13.05 0.61
N TYR A 665 33.60 14.25 0.02
CA TYR A 665 34.85 14.92 -0.36
C TYR A 665 35.81 15.10 0.82
N LEU A 666 35.29 15.46 1.99
CA LEU A 666 36.09 15.67 3.20
C LEU A 666 36.50 14.37 3.90
N THR A 667 35.75 13.28 3.76
CA THR A 667 36.00 12.02 4.51
C THR A 667 36.60 10.89 3.68
N ASP A 668 36.35 10.87 2.37
CA ASP A 668 36.76 9.76 1.50
C ASP A 668 37.94 10.16 0.60
N PRO A 669 39.14 9.61 0.84
CA PRO A 669 40.34 9.95 0.06
C PRO A 669 40.25 9.53 -1.42
N LYS A 670 39.28 8.70 -1.79
CA LYS A 670 39.04 8.26 -3.18
C LYS A 670 37.89 9.01 -3.87
N PHE A 671 37.26 9.99 -3.20
CA PHE A 671 36.15 10.75 -3.77
C PHE A 671 36.50 11.33 -5.15
N MET A 672 37.60 12.07 -5.25
CA MET A 672 38.05 12.70 -6.50
C MET A 672 38.27 11.69 -7.63
N GLU A 673 38.86 10.53 -7.32
CA GLU A 673 39.08 9.46 -8.31
C GLU A 673 37.76 8.87 -8.83
N ARG A 674 36.76 8.74 -7.95
CA ARG A 674 35.44 8.26 -8.35
C ARG A 674 34.65 9.29 -9.14
N THR A 675 34.68 10.55 -8.71
CA THR A 675 33.98 11.66 -9.38
C THR A 675 34.49 11.85 -10.81
N LEU A 676 35.80 11.74 -11.04
CA LEU A 676 36.41 11.79 -12.38
C LEU A 676 35.98 10.66 -13.32
N LYS A 677 35.49 9.53 -12.78
CA LYS A 677 35.01 8.38 -13.58
C LYS A 677 33.53 8.50 -13.93
N LEU A 678 32.83 9.53 -13.44
CA LEU A 678 31.44 9.77 -13.80
C LEU A 678 31.32 10.23 -15.27
N PRO A 679 30.26 9.83 -15.99
CA PRO A 679 30.08 10.18 -17.39
C PRO A 679 29.68 11.65 -17.61
N GLY A 680 30.07 12.20 -18.76
CA GLY A 680 29.59 13.51 -19.24
C GLY A 680 29.97 14.69 -18.34
N ALA A 681 29.06 15.64 -18.13
CA ALA A 681 29.31 16.84 -17.31
C ALA A 681 29.24 16.60 -15.79
N GLN A 682 28.82 15.41 -15.34
CA GLN A 682 28.63 15.08 -13.93
C GLN A 682 29.84 15.36 -13.03
N PRO A 683 31.10 15.11 -13.44
CA PRO A 683 32.25 15.44 -12.59
C PRO A 683 32.29 16.93 -12.22
N VAL A 684 32.00 17.82 -13.19
CA VAL A 684 31.98 19.27 -12.97
C VAL A 684 30.80 19.66 -12.09
N GLU A 685 29.60 19.15 -12.36
CA GLU A 685 28.39 19.43 -11.56
C GLU A 685 28.57 19.06 -10.08
N VAL A 686 29.12 17.87 -9.82
CA VAL A 686 29.41 17.40 -8.46
C VAL A 686 30.43 18.31 -7.77
N LEU A 687 31.50 18.69 -8.47
CA LEU A 687 32.55 19.52 -7.90
C LEU A 687 32.10 20.97 -7.68
N GLU A 688 31.25 21.50 -8.56
CA GLU A 688 30.60 22.80 -8.37
C GLU A 688 29.67 22.80 -7.15
N ALA A 689 28.89 21.73 -6.95
CA ALA A 689 28.05 21.58 -5.77
C ALA A 689 28.87 21.56 -4.47
N VAL A 690 30.00 20.83 -4.46
CA VAL A 690 30.95 20.82 -3.32
C VAL A 690 31.53 22.21 -3.09
N HIS A 691 31.99 22.89 -4.15
CA HIS A 691 32.56 24.24 -4.05
C HIS A 691 31.54 25.25 -3.51
N LYS A 692 30.30 25.24 -4.01
CA LYS A 692 29.22 26.08 -3.48
C LYS A 692 28.98 25.80 -2.00
N THR A 693 28.84 24.53 -1.62
CA THR A 693 28.54 24.13 -0.23
C THR A 693 29.64 24.53 0.75
N LEU A 694 30.92 24.39 0.38
CA LEU A 694 32.04 24.62 1.29
C LEU A 694 32.53 26.08 1.30
N ILE A 695 32.38 26.80 0.18
CA ILE A 695 32.98 28.12 -0.02
C ILE A 695 31.91 29.17 -0.34
N THR A 696 31.25 29.08 -1.50
CA THR A 696 30.45 30.19 -2.04
C THR A 696 29.19 30.49 -1.23
N ASP A 697 28.42 29.45 -0.89
CA ASP A 697 27.09 29.55 -0.28
C ASP A 697 27.11 29.20 1.21
N ARG A 698 28.30 29.07 1.82
CA ARG A 698 28.48 28.75 3.23
C ARG A 698 27.95 29.91 4.11
N PRO A 699 26.89 29.70 4.89
CA PRO A 699 26.39 30.71 5.82
C PRO A 699 27.27 30.79 7.07
N HIS A 700 27.37 31.98 7.66
CA HIS A 700 28.02 32.21 8.96
C HIS A 700 27.01 32.59 10.05
N SER A 701 25.79 32.96 9.65
CA SER A 701 24.72 33.41 10.53
C SER A 701 23.34 33.10 9.95
N TRP A 702 22.30 33.20 10.79
CA TRP A 702 20.90 33.12 10.33
C TRP A 702 20.55 34.15 9.25
N VAL A 703 21.14 35.35 9.34
CA VAL A 703 20.95 36.43 8.36
C VAL A 703 21.44 35.99 6.97
N ASP A 704 22.56 35.28 6.91
CA ASP A 704 23.10 34.75 5.65
C ASP A 704 22.18 33.68 5.06
N CYS A 705 21.57 32.83 5.89
CA CYS A 705 20.59 31.84 5.42
C CYS A 705 19.34 32.50 4.81
N VAL A 706 18.84 33.58 5.42
CA VAL A 706 17.72 34.36 4.88
C VAL A 706 18.11 35.05 3.57
N ALA A 707 19.30 35.64 3.49
CA ALA A 707 19.81 36.25 2.28
C ALA A 707 19.99 35.23 1.14
N TRP A 708 20.49 34.03 1.45
CA TRP A 708 20.59 32.92 0.51
C TRP A 708 19.21 32.52 -0.03
N ALA A 709 18.23 32.28 0.86
CA ALA A 709 16.88 31.88 0.48
C ALA A 709 16.20 32.93 -0.43
N ARG A 710 16.36 34.22 -0.12
CA ARG A 710 15.82 35.32 -0.95
C ARG A 710 16.46 35.39 -2.33
N ASN A 711 17.78 35.20 -2.43
CA ASN A 711 18.49 35.20 -3.71
C ASN A 711 18.17 33.94 -4.53
N HIS A 712 18.00 32.80 -3.87
CA HIS A 712 17.56 31.57 -4.54
C HIS A 712 16.13 31.72 -5.08
N TRP A 713 15.21 32.31 -4.30
CA TRP A 713 13.88 32.69 -4.78
C TRP A 713 13.94 33.55 -6.04
N GLN A 714 14.81 34.58 -6.05
CA GLN A 714 14.98 35.46 -7.22
C GLN A 714 15.44 34.67 -8.44
N CYS A 715 16.39 33.76 -8.24
CA CYS A 715 16.96 32.94 -9.30
C CYS A 715 15.89 32.07 -9.94
N GLN A 716 15.13 31.33 -9.13
CA GLN A 716 14.20 30.32 -9.63
C GLN A 716 12.92 30.90 -10.23
N TYR A 717 12.28 31.84 -9.53
CA TYR A 717 10.92 32.28 -9.87
C TYR A 717 10.89 33.57 -10.70
N SER A 718 12.05 34.19 -10.95
CA SER A 718 12.17 35.41 -11.75
C SER A 718 13.27 35.30 -12.81
N ASN A 719 14.53 35.12 -12.43
CA ASN A 719 15.66 35.18 -13.37
C ASN A 719 15.61 34.05 -14.41
N ASN A 720 15.40 32.81 -13.96
CA ASN A 720 15.31 31.65 -14.85
C ASN A 720 14.12 31.77 -15.81
N ILE A 721 13.02 32.36 -15.36
CA ILE A 721 11.84 32.62 -16.19
C ILE A 721 12.13 33.71 -17.23
N GLN A 722 12.80 34.80 -16.85
CA GLN A 722 13.24 35.83 -17.78
C GLN A 722 14.21 35.27 -18.84
N GLN A 723 15.11 34.37 -18.44
CA GLN A 723 15.99 33.67 -19.39
C GLN A 723 15.19 32.79 -20.34
N LEU A 724 14.20 32.04 -19.83
CA LEU A 724 13.35 31.18 -20.66
C LEU A 724 12.54 31.99 -21.68
N LEU A 725 11.97 33.13 -21.28
CA LEU A 725 11.24 34.04 -22.18
C LEU A 725 12.15 34.78 -23.17
N HIS A 726 13.42 35.01 -22.82
CA HIS A 726 14.41 35.54 -23.76
C HIS A 726 14.72 34.53 -24.87
N ASN A 727 14.84 33.26 -24.48
CA ASN A 727 15.04 32.15 -25.41
C ASN A 727 13.81 31.86 -26.26
N PHE A 728 12.62 31.93 -25.65
CA PHE A 728 11.35 31.66 -26.30
C PHE A 728 10.33 32.78 -26.04
N PRO A 729 10.34 33.85 -26.87
CA PRO A 729 9.41 34.96 -26.71
C PRO A 729 7.94 34.52 -26.68
N PRO A 730 7.05 35.21 -25.93
CA PRO A 730 5.63 34.83 -25.81
C PRO A 730 4.87 34.68 -27.13
N ASN A 731 5.28 35.42 -28.16
CA ASN A 731 4.69 35.42 -29.50
C ASN A 731 5.46 34.58 -30.51
N GLN A 732 6.44 33.77 -30.07
CA GLN A 732 7.21 32.91 -30.97
C GLN A 732 6.32 31.88 -31.66
N LEU A 733 6.58 31.67 -32.96
CA LEU A 733 5.97 30.61 -33.75
C LEU A 733 6.94 29.43 -33.93
N THR A 734 6.39 28.24 -34.04
CA THR A 734 7.11 27.03 -34.46
C THR A 734 7.40 27.06 -35.96
N SER A 735 8.17 26.08 -36.44
CA SER A 735 8.42 25.87 -37.87
C SER A 735 7.15 25.63 -38.69
N SER A 736 6.06 25.14 -38.08
CA SER A 736 4.76 24.96 -38.71
C SER A 736 3.88 26.21 -38.72
N GLY A 737 4.35 27.33 -38.15
CA GLY A 737 3.58 28.56 -38.01
C GLY A 737 2.59 28.57 -36.84
N ALA A 738 2.56 27.52 -36.01
CA ALA A 738 1.75 27.47 -34.81
C ALA A 738 2.42 28.24 -33.64
N PRO A 739 1.67 28.79 -32.67
CA PRO A 739 2.27 29.39 -31.47
C PRO A 739 3.10 28.37 -30.67
N PHE A 740 4.33 28.74 -30.29
CA PHE A 740 5.21 27.90 -29.48
C PHE A 740 4.58 27.57 -28.11
N TRP A 741 4.01 28.58 -27.45
CA TRP A 741 3.28 28.46 -26.19
C TRP A 741 1.83 28.05 -26.45
N SER A 742 1.62 26.77 -26.73
CA SER A 742 0.29 26.18 -26.93
C SER A 742 0.24 24.74 -26.43
N GLY A 743 -0.97 24.24 -26.15
CA GLY A 743 -1.21 22.89 -25.64
C GLY A 743 -0.46 22.64 -24.32
N PRO A 744 0.50 21.67 -24.27
CA PRO A 744 1.21 21.31 -23.04
C PRO A 744 2.26 22.34 -22.59
N LYS A 745 2.51 23.42 -23.38
CA LYS A 745 3.47 24.47 -23.04
C LYS A 745 2.73 25.74 -22.62
N ARG A 746 2.60 25.96 -21.30
CA ARG A 746 2.04 27.19 -20.74
C ARG A 746 3.11 28.30 -20.76
N CYS A 747 2.74 29.50 -21.22
CA CYS A 747 3.68 30.62 -21.28
C CYS A 747 3.89 31.16 -19.86
N PRO A 748 5.14 31.20 -19.36
CA PRO A 748 5.37 31.64 -18.00
C PRO A 748 5.46 33.17 -17.89
N HIS A 749 5.39 33.68 -16.66
CA HIS A 749 5.71 35.07 -16.31
C HIS A 749 6.61 35.13 -15.07
N PRO A 750 7.59 36.07 -15.04
CA PRO A 750 8.48 36.21 -13.89
C PRO A 750 7.75 36.84 -12.70
N LEU A 751 7.98 36.32 -11.49
CA LEU A 751 7.38 36.87 -10.28
C LEU A 751 8.22 38.01 -9.68
N GLU A 752 7.54 38.91 -8.97
CA GLU A 752 8.14 39.94 -8.14
C GLU A 752 8.02 39.57 -6.66
N PHE A 753 9.13 39.64 -5.91
CA PHE A 753 9.11 39.27 -4.50
C PHE A 753 8.35 40.30 -3.67
N SER A 754 7.59 39.83 -2.69
CA SER A 754 6.86 40.68 -1.76
C SER A 754 6.86 40.05 -0.37
N THR A 755 7.18 40.84 0.65
CA THR A 755 7.08 40.42 2.05
C THR A 755 5.65 40.40 2.58
N SER A 756 4.68 40.93 1.81
CA SER A 756 3.25 40.87 2.14
C SER A 756 2.55 39.65 1.55
N ASN A 757 3.23 38.85 0.73
CA ASN A 757 2.70 37.61 0.18
C ASN A 757 3.13 36.44 1.07
N ASP A 758 2.17 35.76 1.69
CA ASP A 758 2.44 34.65 2.61
C ASP A 758 3.18 33.50 1.93
N LEU A 759 2.84 33.15 0.69
CA LEU A 759 3.51 32.09 -0.07
C LEU A 759 5.01 32.40 -0.29
N HIS A 760 5.33 33.66 -0.57
CA HIS A 760 6.71 34.10 -0.76
C HIS A 760 7.49 34.01 0.56
N MET A 761 6.85 34.39 1.66
CA MET A 761 7.43 34.32 3.00
C MET A 761 7.58 32.87 3.48
N ASP A 762 6.61 32.00 3.20
CA ASP A 762 6.65 30.57 3.54
C ASP A 762 7.88 29.90 2.91
N TYR A 763 8.14 30.19 1.63
CA TYR A 763 9.33 29.72 0.94
C TYR A 763 10.62 30.16 1.64
N VAL A 764 10.75 31.46 1.92
CA VAL A 764 11.96 32.00 2.57
C VAL A 764 12.16 31.40 3.95
N MET A 765 11.09 31.27 4.74
CA MET A 765 11.14 30.69 6.08
C MET A 765 11.59 29.23 6.04
N ALA A 766 10.99 28.41 5.18
CA ALA A 766 11.34 27.00 5.08
C ALA A 766 12.76 26.81 4.52
N ALA A 767 13.07 27.46 3.39
CA ALA A 767 14.38 27.35 2.74
C ALA A 767 15.53 27.82 3.64
N ALA A 768 15.36 28.94 4.37
CA ALA A 768 16.40 29.43 5.28
C ALA A 768 16.60 28.52 6.49
N ASN A 769 15.53 27.95 7.06
CA ASN A 769 15.63 27.00 8.18
C ASN A 769 16.32 25.70 7.74
N LEU A 770 15.96 25.15 6.58
CA LEU A 770 16.61 23.96 6.04
C LEU A 770 18.09 24.21 5.73
N HIS A 771 18.41 25.35 5.13
CA HIS A 771 19.81 25.74 4.92
C HIS A 771 20.56 25.87 6.25
N ALA A 772 19.96 26.49 7.27
CA ALA A 772 20.57 26.61 8.60
C ALA A 772 20.83 25.25 9.26
N GLN A 773 19.91 24.28 9.13
CA GLN A 773 20.05 22.93 9.69
C GLN A 773 21.29 22.20 9.15
N ILE A 774 21.56 22.31 7.83
CA ILE A 774 22.73 21.67 7.19
C ILE A 774 24.04 22.08 7.84
N TYR A 775 24.15 23.36 8.23
CA TYR A 775 25.36 23.93 8.81
C TYR A 775 25.34 23.98 10.35
N GLY A 776 24.29 23.45 10.99
CA GLY A 776 24.14 23.50 12.44
C GLY A 776 23.93 24.91 13.02
N ILE A 777 23.36 25.82 12.22
CA ILE A 777 23.00 27.18 12.63
C ILE A 777 21.60 27.15 13.22
N GLN A 778 21.38 27.90 14.32
CA GLN A 778 20.06 28.02 14.92
C GLN A 778 19.12 28.83 14.00
N GLY A 779 18.06 28.17 13.53
CA GLY A 779 16.99 28.78 12.75
C GLY A 779 16.03 29.65 13.57
N SER A 780 15.05 30.26 12.90
CA SER A 780 14.02 31.10 13.53
C SER A 780 12.65 30.92 12.86
N THR A 781 11.59 31.08 13.65
CA THR A 781 10.20 31.13 13.19
C THR A 781 9.60 32.55 13.26
N ASP A 782 10.38 33.55 13.67
CA ASP A 782 9.95 34.96 13.73
C ASP A 782 9.88 35.60 12.34
N ARG A 783 8.70 35.56 11.72
CA ARG A 783 8.44 36.19 10.43
C ARG A 783 8.72 37.69 10.44
N ALA A 784 8.38 38.40 11.51
CA ALA A 784 8.57 39.85 11.57
C ALA A 784 10.07 40.22 11.60
N GLY A 785 10.88 39.43 12.30
CA GLY A 785 12.34 39.52 12.26
C GLY A 785 12.90 39.25 10.87
N VAL A 786 12.41 38.21 10.17
CA VAL A 786 12.85 37.89 8.81
C VAL A 786 12.49 39.01 7.82
N VAL A 787 11.32 39.63 7.93
CA VAL A 787 10.95 40.80 7.09
C VAL A 787 11.96 41.93 7.23
N LYS A 788 12.45 42.21 8.45
CA LYS A 788 13.47 43.25 8.65
C LYS A 788 14.79 42.89 7.97
N ILE A 789 15.22 41.63 8.07
CA ILE A 789 16.43 41.15 7.38
C ILE A 789 16.28 41.33 5.87
N LEU A 790 15.15 40.96 5.30
CA LEU A 790 14.88 41.01 3.86
C LEU A 790 14.93 42.43 3.27
N GLN A 791 14.67 43.47 4.08
CA GLN A 791 14.79 44.86 3.64
C GLN A 791 16.23 45.26 3.31
N ASP A 792 17.21 44.62 3.95
CA ASP A 792 18.64 44.91 3.77
C ASP A 792 19.33 43.96 2.76
N VAL A 793 18.64 42.91 2.30
CA VAL A 793 19.20 41.93 1.35
C VAL A 793 19.36 42.56 -0.03
N LYS A 794 20.60 42.60 -0.52
CA LYS A 794 20.91 43.06 -1.89
C LYS A 794 20.69 41.93 -2.88
N VAL A 795 19.72 42.11 -3.77
CA VAL A 795 19.44 41.18 -4.86
C VAL A 795 20.18 41.64 -6.12
N PRO A 796 21.05 40.82 -6.72
CA PRO A 796 21.75 41.18 -7.96
C PRO A 796 20.78 41.40 -9.12
N VAL A 797 21.05 42.40 -9.95
CA VAL A 797 20.32 42.62 -11.19
C VAL A 797 20.64 41.50 -12.18
N PHE A 798 19.60 40.91 -12.77
CA PHE A 798 19.75 39.85 -13.78
C PHE A 798 19.57 40.40 -15.18
N THR A 799 20.42 39.95 -16.10
CA THR A 799 20.32 40.23 -17.54
C THR A 799 20.38 38.89 -18.28
N PRO A 800 19.33 38.51 -19.04
CA PRO A 800 19.35 37.29 -19.86
C PRO A 800 20.54 37.27 -20.84
N ARG A 801 21.14 36.09 -21.02
CA ARG A 801 22.28 35.91 -21.92
C ARG A 801 21.85 35.26 -23.23
N SER A 802 22.37 35.76 -24.35
CA SER A 802 22.22 35.10 -25.65
C SER A 802 23.15 33.88 -25.75
N GLY A 803 22.68 32.79 -26.36
CA GLY A 803 23.46 31.56 -26.54
C GLY A 803 23.30 30.49 -25.46
N VAL A 804 22.51 30.73 -24.41
CA VAL A 804 22.07 29.68 -23.47
C VAL A 804 21.18 28.70 -24.24
N LYS A 805 21.50 27.40 -24.24
CA LYS A 805 20.69 26.37 -24.91
C LYS A 805 19.70 25.77 -23.93
N ILE A 806 18.41 25.84 -24.27
CA ILE A 806 17.32 25.21 -23.51
C ILE A 806 16.69 24.16 -24.41
N HIS A 807 16.67 22.90 -23.94
CA HIS A 807 16.14 21.77 -24.70
C HIS A 807 14.62 21.74 -24.65
N VAL A 808 13.98 21.59 -25.81
CA VAL A 808 12.52 21.58 -25.95
C VAL A 808 11.95 20.15 -25.84
N SER A 809 12.79 19.13 -26.04
CA SER A 809 12.44 17.72 -25.88
C SER A 809 13.56 16.91 -25.23
N ASP A 810 13.19 15.79 -24.60
CA ASP A 810 14.17 14.86 -23.98
C ASP A 810 15.11 14.25 -25.04
N GLN A 811 14.66 14.09 -26.27
CA GLN A 811 15.49 13.63 -27.38
C GLN A 811 16.61 14.62 -27.73
N GLU A 812 16.31 15.93 -27.71
CA GLU A 812 17.33 16.96 -27.89
C GLU A 812 18.34 16.99 -26.73
N LEU A 813 17.89 16.71 -25.51
CA LEU A 813 18.74 16.63 -24.32
C LEU A 813 19.70 15.44 -24.41
N GLN A 814 19.19 14.24 -24.73
CA GLN A 814 20.00 13.02 -24.86
C GLN A 814 21.03 13.10 -25.99
N ASN A 815 20.69 13.78 -27.10
CA ASN A 815 21.62 13.96 -28.23
C ASN A 815 22.73 14.99 -27.94
N SER A 816 22.66 15.71 -26.82
CA SER A 816 23.73 16.63 -26.43
C SER A 816 24.84 15.88 -25.68
N ASN A 817 25.89 15.51 -26.43
CA ASN A 817 27.14 15.04 -25.83
C ASN A 817 27.84 16.21 -25.17
N ALA A 818 27.57 16.44 -23.88
CA ALA A 818 28.37 17.36 -23.07
C ALA A 818 29.75 16.72 -22.83
N SER A 819 30.79 17.23 -23.51
CA SER A 819 32.18 16.93 -23.14
C SER A 819 32.49 17.51 -21.77
N VAL A 820 33.29 16.81 -20.97
CA VAL A 820 33.84 17.36 -19.71
C VAL A 820 34.59 18.65 -20.04
N ASP A 821 34.22 19.76 -19.41
CA ASP A 821 35.05 20.96 -19.42
C ASP A 821 36.20 20.76 -18.43
N ASP A 822 37.25 20.07 -18.90
CA ASP A 822 38.42 19.73 -18.09
C ASP A 822 39.10 20.97 -17.49
N SER A 823 39.02 22.12 -18.18
CA SER A 823 39.56 23.40 -17.68
C SER A 823 38.81 23.86 -16.43
N ARG A 824 37.47 23.87 -16.50
CA ARG A 824 36.62 24.25 -15.37
C ARG A 824 36.77 23.31 -14.18
N PHE A 825 36.91 22.01 -14.44
CA PHE A 825 37.13 21.03 -13.39
C PHE A 825 38.43 21.29 -12.61
N GLU A 826 39.54 21.51 -13.31
CA GLU A 826 40.83 21.79 -12.65
C GLU A 826 40.83 23.14 -11.90
N GLU A 827 40.12 24.16 -12.41
CA GLU A 827 39.91 25.42 -11.68
C GLU A 827 39.20 25.21 -10.33
N LEU A 828 38.07 24.48 -10.34
CA LEU A 828 37.29 24.19 -9.13
C LEU A 828 38.10 23.39 -8.12
N LYS A 829 38.82 22.37 -8.61
CA LYS A 829 39.71 21.54 -7.79
C LYS A 829 40.81 22.35 -7.11
N ALA A 830 41.36 23.36 -7.79
CA ALA A 830 42.37 24.25 -7.21
C ALA A 830 41.79 25.21 -6.15
N GLN A 831 40.51 25.56 -6.24
CA GLN A 831 39.82 26.45 -5.30
C GLN A 831 39.30 25.71 -4.06
N LEU A 832 39.09 24.40 -4.14
CA LEU A 832 38.58 23.59 -3.03
C LEU A 832 39.61 23.45 -1.88
N PRO A 833 39.15 23.49 -0.62
CA PRO A 833 40.03 23.38 0.53
C PRO A 833 40.49 21.94 0.74
N THR A 834 41.71 21.74 1.25
CA THR A 834 42.21 20.39 1.55
C THR A 834 41.50 19.77 2.75
N ALA A 835 41.04 18.52 2.59
CA ALA A 835 40.30 17.76 3.61
C ALA A 835 41.05 17.64 4.96
N GLU A 836 42.38 17.64 4.95
CA GLU A 836 43.20 17.52 6.17
C GLU A 836 43.13 18.77 7.07
N THR A 837 42.92 19.96 6.49
CA THR A 837 42.98 21.24 7.20
C THR A 837 41.61 21.89 7.41
N PHE A 838 40.60 21.44 6.65
CA PHE A 838 39.27 22.05 6.66
C PHE A 838 38.26 21.17 7.39
N LYS A 839 37.86 21.58 8.60
CA LYS A 839 36.89 20.86 9.42
C LYS A 839 35.57 21.62 9.50
N ILE A 840 34.53 21.02 8.92
CA ILE A 840 33.14 21.45 9.05
C ILE A 840 32.27 20.23 9.29
N LYS A 841 31.23 20.37 10.11
CA LYS A 841 30.20 19.34 10.27
C LYS A 841 29.00 19.77 9.45
N LEU A 842 28.65 18.94 8.46
CA LEU A 842 27.44 19.10 7.66
C LEU A 842 26.42 18.05 8.09
N SER A 843 25.14 18.38 8.00
CA SER A 843 24.02 17.49 8.30
C SER A 843 23.10 17.43 7.10
N PRO A 844 23.32 16.49 6.17
CA PRO A 844 22.38 16.23 5.09
C PRO A 844 20.98 15.98 5.64
N ILE A 845 19.97 16.51 4.94
CA ILE A 845 18.57 16.38 5.35
C ILE A 845 17.92 15.25 4.58
N ASP A 846 17.56 14.17 5.27
CA ASP A 846 16.70 13.13 4.72
C ASP A 846 15.25 13.59 4.72
N PHE A 847 14.58 13.45 3.57
CA PHE A 847 13.19 13.84 3.43
C PHE A 847 12.26 12.98 4.30
N GLU A 848 11.64 13.62 5.28
CA GLU A 848 10.54 13.10 6.09
C GLU A 848 9.25 13.89 5.82
N LYS A 849 8.20 13.20 5.37
CA LYS A 849 6.90 13.77 4.98
C LYS A 849 5.90 13.81 6.14
N ASP A 850 6.09 12.96 7.16
CA ASP A 850 5.14 12.72 8.24
C ASP A 850 5.44 13.53 9.53
N ASP A 851 6.47 14.38 9.49
CA ASP A 851 6.77 15.36 10.53
C ASP A 851 6.48 16.78 10.02
N ASP A 852 5.46 17.42 10.58
CA ASP A 852 5.03 18.76 10.18
C ASP A 852 5.87 19.89 10.79
N THR A 853 6.88 19.56 11.60
CA THR A 853 7.73 20.54 12.31
C THR A 853 9.10 20.77 11.69
N ASN A 854 9.48 19.93 10.71
CA ASN A 854 10.82 19.91 10.12
C ASN A 854 11.02 20.85 8.90
N PHE A 855 9.97 21.55 8.46
CA PHE A 855 9.94 22.43 7.28
C PHE A 855 10.04 21.74 5.91
N HIS A 856 10.06 20.41 5.82
CA HIS A 856 10.21 19.70 4.54
C HIS A 856 9.01 19.93 3.62
N MET A 857 7.81 19.61 4.11
CA MET A 857 6.59 19.81 3.34
C MET A 857 6.28 21.29 3.16
N ASP A 858 6.64 22.17 4.11
CA ASP A 858 6.50 23.62 3.97
C ASP A 858 7.29 24.14 2.77
N PHE A 859 8.55 23.69 2.62
CA PHE A 859 9.38 24.03 1.47
C PHE A 859 8.77 23.50 0.17
N ILE A 860 8.41 22.21 0.12
CA ILE A 860 7.90 21.59 -1.12
C ILE A 860 6.62 22.28 -1.60
N VAL A 861 5.68 22.54 -0.68
CA VAL A 861 4.41 23.23 -1.00
C VAL A 861 4.69 24.64 -1.52
N ALA A 862 5.48 25.42 -0.79
CA ALA A 862 5.76 26.80 -1.19
C ALA A 862 6.53 26.84 -2.53
N ALA A 863 7.54 26.00 -2.69
CA ALA A 863 8.36 25.93 -3.89
C ALA A 863 7.55 25.52 -5.13
N SER A 864 6.67 24.53 -4.99
CA SER A 864 5.78 24.07 -6.05
C SER A 864 4.75 25.11 -6.42
N ASN A 865 4.07 25.73 -5.44
CA ASN A 865 3.01 26.70 -5.71
C ASN A 865 3.54 28.00 -6.31
N LEU A 866 4.74 28.45 -5.93
CA LEU A 866 5.42 29.56 -6.61
C LEU A 866 5.68 29.26 -8.09
N ARG A 867 6.15 28.05 -8.39
CA ARG A 867 6.34 27.60 -9.77
C ARG A 867 5.01 27.39 -10.50
N ALA A 868 3.96 27.00 -9.79
CA ALA A 868 2.63 26.90 -10.36
C ALA A 868 2.13 28.29 -10.79
N GLU A 869 2.33 29.31 -9.95
CA GLU A 869 2.02 30.71 -10.26
C GLU A 869 2.78 31.22 -11.50
N ASN A 870 4.07 30.90 -11.64
CA ASN A 870 4.84 31.25 -12.84
C ASN A 870 4.18 30.79 -14.14
N TYR A 871 3.46 29.66 -14.15
CA TYR A 871 2.91 29.02 -15.35
C TYR A 871 1.38 29.01 -15.38
N ASP A 872 0.73 29.82 -14.52
CA ASP A 872 -0.72 29.87 -14.36
C ASP A 872 -1.34 28.49 -14.11
N ILE A 873 -0.68 27.66 -13.31
CA ILE A 873 -1.16 26.34 -12.88
C ILE A 873 -1.89 26.52 -11.54
N PRO A 874 -3.10 25.95 -11.36
CA PRO A 874 -3.79 26.01 -10.07
C PRO A 874 -2.93 25.40 -8.95
N PRO A 875 -2.75 26.09 -7.81
CA PRO A 875 -1.93 25.61 -6.71
C PRO A 875 -2.57 24.39 -6.03
N ALA A 876 -1.75 23.61 -5.31
CA ALA A 876 -2.22 22.54 -4.42
C ALA A 876 -2.06 22.94 -2.95
N ASP A 877 -2.98 22.44 -2.11
CA ASP A 877 -2.82 22.51 -0.67
C ASP A 877 -1.76 21.51 -0.16
N ARG A 878 -1.37 21.64 1.11
CA ARG A 878 -0.40 20.74 1.75
C ARG A 878 -0.83 19.27 1.66
N HIS A 879 -2.11 18.99 1.78
CA HIS A 879 -2.64 17.62 1.78
C HIS A 879 -2.40 16.92 0.44
N LYS A 880 -2.77 17.58 -0.68
CA LYS A 880 -2.52 17.08 -2.04
C LYS A 880 -1.02 17.08 -2.36
N SER A 881 -0.28 18.10 -1.96
CA SER A 881 1.17 18.15 -2.17
C SER A 881 1.90 17.00 -1.47
N LYS A 882 1.50 16.67 -0.23
CA LYS A 882 2.06 15.56 0.55
C LYS A 882 1.76 14.20 -0.08
N LEU A 883 0.59 14.02 -0.68
CA LEU A 883 0.25 12.81 -1.44
C LEU A 883 1.26 12.55 -2.55
N ILE A 884 1.47 13.56 -3.39
CA ILE A 884 2.24 13.46 -4.63
C ILE A 884 3.74 13.45 -4.33
N ALA A 885 4.25 14.46 -3.63
CA ALA A 885 5.68 14.58 -3.34
C ALA A 885 6.19 13.51 -2.36
N GLY A 886 5.32 13.06 -1.46
CA GLY A 886 5.62 11.97 -0.52
C GLY A 886 5.43 10.57 -1.10
N LYS A 887 4.99 10.46 -2.37
CA LYS A 887 4.59 9.19 -3.01
C LYS A 887 3.73 8.32 -2.09
N ILE A 888 2.76 8.95 -1.43
CA ILE A 888 1.94 8.28 -0.43
C ILE A 888 0.99 7.30 -1.14
N ILE A 889 1.07 6.02 -0.75
CA ILE A 889 0.11 5.01 -1.16
C ILE A 889 -1.16 5.14 -0.29
N PRO A 890 -2.34 5.44 -0.86
CA PRO A 890 -3.60 5.40 -0.14
C PRO A 890 -3.87 4.00 0.41
N ALA A 891 -4.36 3.92 1.64
CA ALA A 891 -4.60 2.63 2.30
C ALA A 891 -5.67 2.76 3.38
N ILE A 892 -6.44 1.68 3.57
CA ILE A 892 -7.51 1.59 4.57
C ILE A 892 -7.56 0.17 5.17
N ALA A 893 -7.94 0.07 6.45
CA ALA A 893 -7.92 -1.19 7.19
C ALA A 893 -8.84 -2.28 6.61
N THR A 894 -9.97 -1.88 6.01
CA THR A 894 -10.98 -2.77 5.42
C THR A 894 -10.41 -3.63 4.29
N THR A 895 -9.77 -3.01 3.30
CA THR A 895 -9.14 -3.71 2.19
C THR A 895 -7.96 -4.57 2.65
N THR A 896 -7.17 -4.09 3.60
CA THR A 896 -6.08 -4.88 4.20
C THR A 896 -6.60 -6.16 4.87
N ALA A 897 -7.63 -6.07 5.71
CA ALA A 897 -8.24 -7.23 6.35
C ALA A 897 -8.82 -8.22 5.33
N ALA A 898 -9.50 -7.69 4.29
CA ALA A 898 -10.09 -8.51 3.25
C ALA A 898 -9.04 -9.31 2.46
N VAL A 899 -7.97 -8.64 2.01
CA VAL A 899 -6.85 -9.26 1.29
C VAL A 899 -6.18 -10.33 2.14
N VAL A 900 -5.89 -10.03 3.41
CA VAL A 900 -5.21 -11.00 4.29
C VAL A 900 -6.10 -12.20 4.61
N GLY A 901 -7.41 -12.02 4.72
CA GLY A 901 -8.36 -13.14 4.80
C GLY A 901 -8.16 -14.13 3.65
N LEU A 902 -8.07 -13.63 2.41
CA LEU A 902 -7.81 -14.47 1.23
C LEU A 902 -6.42 -15.11 1.24
N VAL A 903 -5.37 -14.37 1.63
CA VAL A 903 -4.01 -14.91 1.77
C VAL A 903 -3.98 -16.11 2.72
N CYS A 904 -4.65 -15.99 3.87
CA CYS A 904 -4.68 -17.06 4.86
C CYS A 904 -5.54 -18.26 4.45
N LEU A 905 -6.48 -18.11 3.51
CA LEU A 905 -7.16 -19.26 2.90
C LEU A 905 -6.20 -20.05 2.02
N GLU A 906 -5.36 -19.39 1.21
CA GLU A 906 -4.33 -20.06 0.41
C GLU A 906 -3.24 -20.70 1.29
N LEU A 907 -2.88 -20.06 2.43
CA LEU A 907 -1.98 -20.66 3.42
C LEU A 907 -2.45 -22.06 3.87
N LEU A 908 -3.75 -22.23 4.13
CA LEU A 908 -4.29 -23.52 4.57
C LEU A 908 -4.09 -24.62 3.51
N LYS A 909 -4.15 -24.27 2.23
CA LYS A 909 -3.89 -25.20 1.10
C LYS A 909 -2.41 -25.57 1.01
N ILE A 910 -1.52 -24.58 1.19
CA ILE A 910 -0.07 -24.80 1.20
C ILE A 910 0.33 -25.75 2.32
N VAL A 911 -0.15 -25.53 3.54
CA VAL A 911 0.18 -26.37 4.70
C VAL A 911 -0.38 -27.79 4.55
N GLN A 912 -1.51 -27.96 3.86
CA GLN A 912 -2.03 -29.29 3.49
C GLN A 912 -1.24 -29.96 2.35
N GLY A 913 -0.39 -29.22 1.64
CA GLY A 913 0.43 -29.75 0.55
C GLY A 913 -0.36 -29.97 -0.75
N HIS A 914 -1.32 -29.09 -1.05
CA HIS A 914 -2.08 -29.11 -2.29
C HIS A 914 -1.17 -29.05 -3.53
N LYS A 915 -1.45 -29.89 -4.53
CA LYS A 915 -0.63 -30.06 -5.75
C LYS A 915 -1.38 -29.75 -7.03
N LYS A 916 -2.70 -29.58 -6.97
CA LYS A 916 -3.53 -29.30 -8.14
C LYS A 916 -3.63 -27.79 -8.35
N LEU A 917 -3.44 -27.33 -9.59
CA LEU A 917 -3.45 -25.91 -9.90
C LEU A 917 -4.82 -25.28 -9.63
N GLU A 918 -5.88 -26.02 -9.96
CA GLU A 918 -7.28 -25.59 -9.88
C GLU A 918 -7.79 -25.33 -8.45
N THR A 919 -7.08 -25.82 -7.44
CA THR A 919 -7.45 -25.60 -6.03
C THR A 919 -6.92 -24.27 -5.49
N TYR A 920 -5.84 -23.74 -6.06
CA TYR A 920 -5.31 -22.42 -5.71
C TYR A 920 -6.07 -21.31 -6.40
N LYS A 921 -6.13 -20.13 -5.76
CA LYS A 921 -6.80 -18.94 -6.32
C LYS A 921 -5.94 -17.69 -6.13
N ASN A 922 -5.61 -17.02 -7.23
CA ASN A 922 -5.21 -15.63 -7.22
C ASN A 922 -6.47 -14.77 -7.09
N GLY A 923 -6.47 -13.81 -6.16
CA GLY A 923 -7.62 -12.97 -5.85
C GLY A 923 -7.41 -11.53 -6.28
N PHE A 924 -8.45 -10.90 -6.81
CA PHE A 924 -8.48 -9.49 -7.20
C PHE A 924 -9.76 -8.86 -6.68
N MET A 925 -9.65 -7.69 -6.07
CA MET A 925 -10.83 -6.99 -5.54
C MET A 925 -10.72 -5.48 -5.70
N ASN A 926 -11.86 -4.82 -5.83
CA ASN A 926 -11.98 -3.38 -5.64
C ASN A 926 -13.28 -3.08 -4.87
N LEU A 927 -13.14 -2.79 -3.57
CA LEU A 927 -14.28 -2.57 -2.69
C LEU A 927 -15.08 -1.30 -3.04
N ALA A 928 -14.58 -0.42 -3.91
CA ALA A 928 -15.32 0.75 -4.35
C ALA A 928 -16.44 0.44 -5.37
N LEU A 929 -16.34 -0.69 -6.08
CA LEU A 929 -17.21 -1.00 -7.23
C LEU A 929 -18.49 -1.79 -6.90
N PRO A 930 -18.57 -2.73 -5.94
CA PRO A 930 -17.62 -3.62 -5.27
C PRO A 930 -17.28 -4.89 -6.09
N PHE A 931 -16.09 -4.97 -6.67
CA PHE A 931 -15.67 -6.04 -7.58
C PHE A 931 -14.85 -7.12 -6.86
N PHE A 932 -15.07 -8.38 -7.23
CA PHE A 932 -14.27 -9.54 -6.86
C PHE A 932 -14.03 -10.42 -8.09
N GLY A 933 -12.80 -10.90 -8.24
CA GLY A 933 -12.43 -11.84 -9.27
C GLY A 933 -11.39 -12.81 -8.74
N PHE A 934 -11.55 -14.09 -9.06
CA PHE A 934 -10.59 -15.12 -8.74
C PHE A 934 -10.17 -15.82 -10.02
N SER A 935 -8.88 -16.13 -10.14
CA SER A 935 -8.35 -16.93 -11.23
C SER A 935 -7.44 -18.01 -10.67
N GLU A 936 -7.32 -19.12 -11.39
CA GLU A 936 -6.26 -20.08 -11.13
C GLU A 936 -4.90 -19.39 -11.35
N PRO A 937 -3.85 -19.73 -10.56
CA PRO A 937 -2.51 -19.30 -10.87
C PRO A 937 -2.07 -19.83 -12.23
N ILE A 938 -1.18 -19.11 -12.91
CA ILE A 938 -0.59 -19.60 -14.16
C ILE A 938 0.42 -20.69 -13.81
N ALA A 939 0.38 -21.81 -14.54
CA ALA A 939 1.36 -22.88 -14.40
C ALA A 939 2.76 -22.41 -14.80
N ALA A 940 3.80 -22.94 -14.16
CA ALA A 940 5.18 -22.64 -14.56
C ALA A 940 5.38 -23.01 -16.05
N PRO A 941 5.88 -22.10 -16.91
CA PRO A 941 6.20 -22.43 -18.29
C PRO A 941 7.18 -23.60 -18.36
N LYS A 942 6.91 -24.53 -19.28
CA LYS A 942 7.71 -25.72 -19.53
C LYS A 942 8.51 -25.55 -20.81
N HIS A 943 9.82 -25.64 -20.67
CA HIS A 943 10.81 -25.56 -21.73
C HIS A 943 11.42 -26.94 -21.95
N LYS A 944 12.07 -27.16 -23.10
CA LYS A 944 12.71 -28.43 -23.43
C LYS A 944 14.08 -28.24 -24.05
N TYR A 945 15.00 -29.10 -23.65
CA TYR A 945 16.22 -29.39 -24.38
C TYR A 945 16.30 -30.91 -24.56
N TYR A 946 16.49 -31.38 -25.79
CA TYR A 946 16.23 -32.78 -26.16
C TYR A 946 14.80 -33.23 -25.75
N GLU A 947 14.71 -34.36 -25.04
CA GLU A 947 13.49 -34.92 -24.45
C GLU A 947 13.32 -34.54 -22.97
N ILE A 948 14.20 -33.70 -22.41
CA ILE A 948 14.15 -33.28 -21.00
C ILE A 948 13.31 -32.01 -20.91
N GLU A 949 12.24 -32.09 -20.12
CA GLU A 949 11.38 -30.95 -19.81
C GLU A 949 11.82 -30.29 -18.51
N TRP A 950 11.83 -28.96 -18.49
CA TRP A 950 12.21 -28.16 -17.32
C TRP A 950 11.38 -26.88 -17.21
N SER A 951 11.38 -26.28 -16.02
CA SER A 951 10.67 -25.05 -15.67
C SER A 951 11.55 -24.15 -14.80
N LEU A 952 11.08 -22.95 -14.46
CA LEU A 952 11.80 -22.01 -13.57
C LEU A 952 12.24 -22.61 -12.21
N TRP A 953 11.62 -23.71 -11.78
CA TRP A 953 11.90 -24.39 -10.50
C TRP A 953 13.02 -25.44 -10.58
N ASP A 954 13.32 -25.88 -11.80
CA ASP A 954 14.36 -26.86 -12.09
C ASP A 954 15.73 -26.19 -12.11
N ARG A 955 16.75 -26.95 -11.74
CA ARG A 955 18.15 -26.49 -11.73
C ARG A 955 19.09 -27.68 -11.81
N PHE A 956 20.30 -27.46 -12.28
CA PHE A 956 21.38 -28.43 -12.14
C PHE A 956 22.01 -28.32 -10.75
N GLU A 957 22.08 -29.43 -10.03
CA GLU A 957 22.80 -29.52 -8.75
C GLU A 957 24.23 -30.02 -9.01
N VAL A 958 25.22 -29.15 -8.78
CA VAL A 958 26.63 -29.48 -8.98
C VAL A 958 27.39 -29.35 -7.67
N THR A 959 27.98 -30.46 -7.21
CA THR A 959 28.85 -30.45 -6.03
C THR A 959 30.23 -29.98 -6.43
N GLY A 960 30.67 -28.85 -5.88
CA GLY A 960 31.93 -28.22 -6.24
C GLY A 960 33.14 -29.01 -5.75
N VAL A 961 33.14 -29.45 -4.50
CA VAL A 961 34.23 -30.28 -3.96
C VAL A 961 34.11 -31.72 -4.49
N GLN A 962 35.13 -32.16 -5.20
CA GLN A 962 35.22 -33.49 -5.76
C GLN A 962 35.62 -34.53 -4.68
N PRO A 963 35.44 -35.85 -4.92
CA PRO A 963 35.80 -36.88 -3.94
C PRO A 963 37.26 -36.89 -3.48
N ASN A 964 38.16 -36.27 -4.24
CA ASN A 964 39.58 -36.09 -3.89
C ASN A 964 39.84 -34.93 -2.91
N GLY A 965 38.80 -34.17 -2.53
CA GLY A 965 38.88 -33.01 -1.65
C GLY A 965 39.26 -31.70 -2.34
N GLU A 966 39.50 -31.72 -3.65
CA GLU A 966 39.78 -30.53 -4.44
C GLU A 966 38.50 -29.96 -5.07
N GLU A 967 38.45 -28.65 -5.28
CA GLU A 967 37.33 -28.01 -5.95
C GLU A 967 37.38 -28.25 -7.47
N MET A 968 36.22 -28.47 -8.07
CA MET A 968 36.04 -28.63 -9.51
C MET A 968 36.60 -27.42 -10.27
N THR A 969 37.45 -27.71 -11.24
CA THR A 969 38.01 -26.72 -12.16
C THR A 969 37.01 -26.37 -13.28
N LEU A 970 37.22 -25.25 -13.97
CA LEU A 970 36.40 -24.90 -15.14
C LEU A 970 36.43 -25.99 -16.21
N GLN A 971 37.58 -26.60 -16.50
CA GLN A 971 37.67 -27.69 -17.47
C GLN A 971 36.77 -28.87 -17.07
N GLN A 972 36.85 -29.31 -15.81
CA GLN A 972 36.01 -30.40 -15.30
C GLN A 972 34.52 -30.03 -15.31
N PHE A 973 34.18 -28.77 -15.06
CA PHE A 973 32.80 -28.28 -15.15
C PHE A 973 32.26 -28.35 -16.59
N LEU A 974 33.03 -27.87 -17.56
CA LEU A 974 32.66 -27.96 -18.98
C LEU A 974 32.53 -29.42 -19.43
N ASP A 975 33.49 -30.27 -19.04
CA ASP A 975 33.48 -31.71 -19.36
C ASP A 975 32.31 -32.43 -18.69
N TYR A 976 31.92 -32.04 -17.47
CA TYR A 976 30.76 -32.60 -16.76
C TYR A 976 29.48 -32.37 -17.56
N PHE A 977 29.21 -31.14 -18.00
CA PHE A 977 28.02 -30.86 -18.82
C PHE A 977 28.07 -31.57 -20.18
N LYS A 978 29.23 -31.62 -20.81
CA LYS A 978 29.41 -32.31 -22.09
C LYS A 978 29.20 -33.82 -21.98
N ASN A 979 29.72 -34.44 -20.93
CA ASN A 979 29.73 -35.89 -20.79
C ASN A 979 28.46 -36.42 -20.12
N GLU A 980 27.99 -35.78 -19.05
CA GLU A 980 26.85 -36.26 -18.26
C GLU A 980 25.51 -35.74 -18.82
N HIS A 981 25.45 -34.44 -19.16
CA HIS A 981 24.22 -33.79 -19.63
C HIS A 981 24.11 -33.70 -21.14
N LYS A 982 25.18 -34.06 -21.87
CA LYS A 982 25.28 -33.90 -23.33
C LYS A 982 25.10 -32.46 -23.78
N LEU A 983 25.51 -31.48 -22.97
CA LEU A 983 25.40 -30.05 -23.28
C LEU A 983 26.78 -29.45 -23.46
N GLU A 984 27.02 -28.82 -24.60
CA GLU A 984 28.26 -28.10 -24.85
C GLU A 984 28.11 -26.64 -24.44
N ILE A 985 28.64 -26.28 -23.27
CA ILE A 985 28.56 -24.91 -22.77
C ILE A 985 29.29 -23.95 -23.72
N THR A 986 28.57 -22.96 -24.22
CA THR A 986 29.09 -21.88 -25.08
C THR A 986 29.32 -20.58 -24.31
N MET A 987 28.58 -20.35 -23.22
CA MET A 987 28.78 -19.23 -22.31
C MET A 987 28.43 -19.62 -20.86
N LEU A 988 29.20 -19.10 -19.91
CA LEU A 988 29.01 -19.33 -18.48
C LEU A 988 29.22 -18.01 -17.72
N SER A 989 28.25 -17.65 -16.88
CA SER A 989 28.31 -16.41 -16.11
C SER A 989 27.83 -16.58 -14.66
N GLN A 990 28.25 -15.65 -13.81
CA GLN A 990 27.78 -15.52 -12.43
C GLN A 990 27.33 -14.07 -12.23
N GLY A 991 26.02 -13.85 -12.16
CA GLY A 991 25.42 -12.52 -12.23
C GLY A 991 25.91 -11.76 -13.47
N VAL A 992 26.43 -10.56 -13.27
CA VAL A 992 26.95 -9.71 -14.38
C VAL A 992 28.35 -10.11 -14.88
N SER A 993 28.99 -11.13 -14.28
CA SER A 993 30.37 -11.51 -14.58
C SER A 993 30.45 -12.72 -15.51
N MET A 994 30.92 -12.54 -16.74
CA MET A 994 31.16 -13.64 -17.69
C MET A 994 32.45 -14.41 -17.34
N LEU A 995 32.29 -15.66 -16.93
CA LEU A 995 33.37 -16.54 -16.46
C LEU A 995 34.04 -17.28 -17.62
N TYR A 996 33.25 -17.72 -18.60
CA TYR A 996 33.72 -18.40 -19.80
C TYR A 996 32.82 -18.08 -21.02
N SER A 997 33.40 -18.03 -22.21
CA SER A 997 32.67 -18.06 -23.48
C SER A 997 33.51 -18.67 -24.61
N PHE A 998 32.87 -19.23 -25.63
CA PHE A 998 33.54 -19.88 -26.76
C PHE A 998 34.44 -18.92 -27.57
N PHE A 999 34.11 -17.62 -27.59
CA PHE A 999 34.87 -16.58 -28.28
C PHE A 999 35.96 -15.93 -27.41
N MET A 1000 36.25 -16.48 -26.21
CA MET A 1000 37.33 -15.96 -25.38
C MET A 1000 38.70 -16.15 -26.08
N PRO A 1001 39.61 -15.16 -26.00
CA PRO A 1001 40.96 -15.31 -26.53
C PRO A 1001 41.70 -16.51 -25.90
N ALA A 1002 42.41 -17.28 -26.72
CA ALA A 1002 43.09 -18.52 -26.30
C ALA A 1002 43.98 -18.35 -25.06
N ALA A 1003 44.64 -17.19 -24.90
CA ALA A 1003 45.45 -16.89 -23.72
C ALA A 1003 44.62 -16.81 -22.43
N LYS A 1004 43.44 -16.17 -22.46
CA LYS A 1004 42.53 -16.09 -21.31
C LYS A 1004 41.87 -17.43 -21.00
N LEU A 1005 41.54 -18.20 -22.04
CA LEU A 1005 40.94 -19.51 -21.90
C LEU A 1005 41.91 -20.47 -21.20
N LYS A 1006 43.16 -20.54 -21.68
CA LYS A 1006 44.24 -21.33 -21.06
C LYS A 1006 44.49 -20.96 -19.59
N GLU A 1007 44.37 -19.67 -19.25
CA GLU A 1007 44.52 -19.17 -17.88
C GLU A 1007 43.39 -19.63 -16.94
N ARG A 1008 42.16 -19.79 -17.44
CA ARG A 1008 40.98 -20.07 -16.62
C ARG A 1008 40.63 -21.56 -16.51
N LEU A 1009 40.90 -22.36 -17.53
CA LEU A 1009 40.47 -23.78 -17.58
C LEU A 1009 40.93 -24.60 -16.37
N ALA A 1010 42.16 -24.38 -15.89
CA ALA A 1010 42.73 -25.13 -14.77
C ALA A 1010 42.38 -24.54 -13.39
N LEU A 1011 41.68 -23.40 -13.33
CA LEU A 1011 41.35 -22.76 -12.07
C LEU A 1011 40.06 -23.34 -11.47
N PRO A 1012 39.98 -23.43 -10.12
CA PRO A 1012 38.72 -23.70 -9.43
C PRO A 1012 37.64 -22.66 -9.76
N MET A 1013 36.38 -23.08 -9.75
CA MET A 1013 35.25 -22.21 -10.07
C MET A 1013 35.19 -20.96 -9.18
N THR A 1014 35.38 -21.09 -7.87
CA THR A 1014 35.38 -19.97 -6.91
C THR A 1014 36.53 -18.99 -7.14
N GLU A 1015 37.69 -19.46 -7.57
CA GLU A 1015 38.84 -18.62 -7.89
C GLU A 1015 38.56 -17.77 -9.14
N ILE A 1016 37.94 -18.36 -10.15
CA ILE A 1016 37.53 -17.64 -11.37
C ILE A 1016 36.52 -16.55 -11.03
N VAL A 1017 35.48 -16.88 -10.25
CA VAL A 1017 34.47 -15.90 -9.82
C VAL A 1017 35.13 -14.75 -9.08
N THR A 1018 36.03 -15.04 -8.13
CA THR A 1018 36.74 -14.01 -7.37
C THR A 1018 37.61 -13.12 -8.26
N LYS A 1019 38.30 -13.72 -9.23
CA LYS A 1019 39.20 -13.02 -10.15
C LYS A 1019 38.45 -12.12 -11.13
N VAL A 1020 37.32 -12.58 -11.68
CA VAL A 1020 36.53 -11.85 -12.68
C VAL A 1020 35.70 -10.75 -12.02
N SER A 1021 34.98 -11.08 -10.95
CA SER A 1021 34.15 -10.10 -10.23
C SER A 1021 34.97 -9.08 -9.44
N LYS A 1022 36.26 -9.37 -9.18
CA LYS A 1022 37.16 -8.64 -8.29
C LYS A 1022 36.63 -8.54 -6.85
N LYS A 1023 35.72 -9.43 -6.46
CA LYS A 1023 35.12 -9.51 -5.12
C LYS A 1023 35.44 -10.88 -4.53
N ARG A 1024 35.95 -10.91 -3.30
CA ARG A 1024 36.15 -12.18 -2.57
C ARG A 1024 34.80 -12.74 -2.14
N LEU A 1025 34.61 -14.04 -2.31
CA LEU A 1025 33.44 -14.75 -1.79
C LEU A 1025 33.41 -14.70 -0.26
N GLY A 1026 32.26 -14.39 0.32
CA GLY A 1026 32.09 -14.36 1.77
C GLY A 1026 32.08 -15.75 2.37
N LYS A 1027 32.60 -15.89 3.61
CA LYS A 1027 32.59 -17.16 4.37
C LYS A 1027 31.19 -17.70 4.71
N HIS A 1028 30.12 -16.99 4.39
CA HIS A 1028 28.72 -17.42 4.58
C HIS A 1028 28.12 -18.05 3.32
N VAL A 1029 28.69 -17.81 2.14
CA VAL A 1029 28.18 -18.33 0.86
C VAL A 1029 28.43 -19.84 0.80
N LYS A 1030 27.39 -20.67 0.72
CA LYS A 1030 27.55 -22.14 0.57
C LYS A 1030 27.39 -22.59 -0.87
N ALA A 1031 26.61 -21.88 -1.68
CA ALA A 1031 26.46 -22.17 -3.09
C ALA A 1031 26.53 -20.90 -3.96
N LEU A 1032 26.85 -21.10 -5.24
CA LEU A 1032 26.84 -20.08 -6.30
C LEU A 1032 25.79 -20.43 -7.33
N VAL A 1033 25.19 -19.41 -7.94
CA VAL A 1033 24.30 -19.55 -9.09
C VAL A 1033 25.10 -19.25 -10.35
N PHE A 1034 25.10 -20.19 -11.30
CA PHE A 1034 25.65 -19.96 -12.63
C PHE A 1034 24.57 -20.03 -13.70
N GLU A 1035 24.63 -19.09 -14.63
CA GLU A 1035 23.79 -19.05 -15.83
C GLU A 1035 24.59 -19.58 -17.02
N LEU A 1036 23.93 -20.40 -17.85
CA LEU A 1036 24.53 -21.10 -18.98
C LEU A 1036 23.86 -20.70 -20.30
N CYS A 1037 24.67 -20.60 -21.35
CA CYS A 1037 24.21 -20.85 -22.71
C CYS A 1037 24.96 -22.08 -23.21
N CYS A 1038 24.28 -22.96 -23.93
CA CYS A 1038 24.85 -24.21 -24.39
C CYS A 1038 24.25 -24.66 -25.70
N ASN A 1039 25.06 -25.36 -26.48
CA ASN A 1039 24.60 -26.07 -27.65
C ASN A 1039 24.22 -27.50 -27.30
N ASP A 1040 23.24 -28.01 -28.02
CA ASP A 1040 22.85 -29.40 -27.99
C ASP A 1040 23.72 -30.27 -28.94
N LEU A 1041 23.45 -31.57 -29.05
CA LEU A 1041 24.21 -32.51 -29.89
C LEU A 1041 24.06 -32.22 -31.40
N THR A 1042 23.07 -31.39 -31.77
CA THR A 1042 22.86 -30.90 -33.14
C THR A 1042 23.56 -29.58 -33.42
N ASP A 1043 24.30 -29.05 -32.43
CA ASP A 1043 25.01 -27.76 -32.46
C ASP A 1043 24.07 -26.54 -32.52
N GLU A 1044 22.80 -26.72 -32.11
CA GLU A 1044 21.83 -25.63 -31.95
C GLU A 1044 21.85 -25.09 -30.51
N ASP A 1045 21.74 -23.77 -30.36
CA ASP A 1045 21.68 -23.09 -29.06
C ASP A 1045 20.35 -23.41 -28.36
N VAL A 1046 20.43 -23.86 -27.10
CA VAL A 1046 19.27 -24.28 -26.32
C VAL A 1046 19.26 -23.62 -24.94
N GLU A 1047 18.07 -23.24 -24.48
CA GLU A 1047 17.86 -22.71 -23.14
C GLU A 1047 17.76 -23.87 -22.12
N VAL A 1048 18.50 -23.75 -21.02
CA VAL A 1048 18.63 -24.79 -20.01
C VAL A 1048 18.49 -24.20 -18.60
N PRO A 1049 18.19 -25.03 -17.59
CA PRO A 1049 18.17 -24.57 -16.20
C PRO A 1049 19.49 -23.94 -15.75
N TYR A 1050 19.41 -23.04 -14.78
CA TYR A 1050 20.59 -22.52 -14.08
C TYR A 1050 21.26 -23.62 -13.23
N VAL A 1051 22.50 -23.36 -12.80
CA VAL A 1051 23.28 -24.27 -11.95
C VAL A 1051 23.36 -23.75 -10.52
N ARG A 1052 22.99 -24.58 -9.55
CA ARG A 1052 23.38 -24.42 -8.14
C ARG A 1052 24.70 -25.17 -7.92
N TYR A 1053 25.79 -24.40 -7.84
CA TYR A 1053 27.12 -24.92 -7.57
C TYR A 1053 27.43 -24.84 -6.07
N THR A 1054 27.38 -25.98 -5.38
CA THR A 1054 27.60 -26.05 -3.93
C THR A 1054 29.09 -26.10 -3.63
N ILE A 1055 29.62 -25.05 -3.01
CA ILE A 1055 31.04 -24.90 -2.67
C ILE A 1055 31.43 -25.87 -1.54
N ARG A 1056 30.51 -26.16 -0.61
CA ARG A 1056 30.75 -26.94 0.61
C ARG A 1056 29.47 -27.44 1.24
#